data_AF-A0A109LJT0-F1
#
_entry.id   AF-A0A109LJT0-F1
#
_cell.length_a   1.000
_cell.length_b   1.000
_cell.length_c   1.000
_cell.angle_alpha   90.00
_cell.angle_beta   90.00
_cell.angle_gamma   90.00
#
_symmetry.space_group_name_H-M   'P 1'
#
loop_
_entity.id
_entity.type
_entity.pdbx_description
1 polymer ?
#
loop_
_entity_poly.entity_id
_entity_poly.type
_entity_poly.pdbx_seq_one_letter_code
_entity_poly.pdbx_strand_id
1 'polypeptide(L)'
;MEQDYNSLVAAGPLVEALANGVKQRDALRGKLYRLSPLLDSLLGTWSDYASARKEELTIQAEHYRNEQDALQNDQRGGTQELMRLEREISGIQRWLGELSVLKHRFALVDDVKMLEQQLLAAKDAHDELAGALAQSRQFSAEDLEERLRDLEKRLKSVKQQLDHADNNSYAKLREEFSQQDVERLMRLFNSSLFSLPLGEHGITLDEDGQWVKSLEQILDGFKGERFEVPGLSIDISHIEPPALQALADRAALRDQKERLEKELKQLKTQQAVASDRAASKTQTEALYQQVLDAQKALEDFRRTQTLSAEEGEKLENLAQMEAAQDELKRSSDAFTERVQQLSAKLQLVGRQIGDMEAKQRTLDDALRRRQLLPADLPFGTPFMDPVDDSMDNLLPLLNDYQDSWQGLLRADGQIEALYAQVRLKGVAKFDSEDDVERRLQLLINAYAHRTDEALTLGKARRAAVTDIARTLRNIRSDYDSLEHQLALFNREINKRQVSNLQSFRIVLAPNKEALKHIDQIIHSAGQYEEGETLSVFDLSQSAEQDNKNEEAKEYLARLVAANHNQLGLKDLFELAFEITKVNGQPVIHTDIDGAASNGTTMTIKALTNMYLLLHLMDRDQAGRVRLPYYLDEAADIDEKNQAALLETSLQLGFVPILASVKPQVSAQVAIDLEGGSGPNGIYIDEADWKYIRRHDVVKATMNVQADEPELDEV
;
A
#
# COMPACT_ATOMS: atom_id res chain seq x y z
N MET A 1 -50.07 25.29 19.55
CA MET A 1 -49.11 26.40 19.80
C MET A 1 -48.43 26.26 21.16
N GLU A 2 -49.14 26.43 22.29
CA GLU A 2 -48.50 26.31 23.62
C GLU A 2 -48.01 24.89 23.93
N GLN A 3 -48.80 23.87 23.55
CA GLN A 3 -48.39 22.47 23.67
C GLN A 3 -47.13 22.17 22.83
N ASP A 4 -47.06 22.67 21.60
CA ASP A 4 -45.90 22.48 20.71
C ASP A 4 -44.64 23.17 21.26
N TYR A 5 -44.78 24.38 21.81
CA TYR A 5 -43.70 25.12 22.46
C TYR A 5 -43.18 24.35 23.69
N ASN A 6 -44.07 23.85 24.55
CA ASN A 6 -43.69 23.09 25.74
C ASN A 6 -43.00 21.76 25.38
N SER A 7 -43.48 21.06 24.35
CA SER A 7 -42.82 19.87 23.81
C SER A 7 -41.42 20.18 23.25
N LEU A 8 -41.25 21.31 22.56
CA LEU A 8 -39.96 21.76 22.03
C LEU A 8 -38.96 22.08 23.15
N VAL A 9 -39.40 22.78 24.20
CA VAL A 9 -38.57 23.09 25.38
C VAL A 9 -38.19 21.81 26.13
N ALA A 10 -39.12 20.88 26.32
CA ALA A 10 -38.85 19.58 26.97
C ALA A 10 -37.90 18.67 26.17
N ALA A 11 -37.81 18.88 24.86
CA ALA A 11 -36.87 18.21 23.96
C ALA A 11 -35.51 18.92 23.85
N GLY A 12 -35.30 20.06 24.53
CA GLY A 12 -34.13 20.93 24.35
C GLY A 12 -32.76 20.25 24.33
N PRO A 13 -32.40 19.39 25.30
CA PRO A 13 -31.11 18.69 25.29
C PRO A 13 -30.89 17.81 24.05
N LEU A 14 -31.97 17.22 23.52
CA LEU A 14 -31.91 16.40 22.31
C LEU A 14 -31.74 17.27 21.06
N VAL A 15 -32.39 18.44 21.02
CA VAL A 15 -32.27 19.39 19.92
C VAL A 15 -30.86 20.02 19.89
N GLU A 16 -30.24 20.28 21.04
CA GLU A 16 -28.85 20.74 21.13
C GLU A 16 -27.87 19.66 20.67
N ALA A 17 -28.07 18.41 21.07
CA ALA A 17 -27.27 17.27 20.59
C ALA A 17 -27.42 17.09 19.07
N LEU A 18 -28.65 17.24 18.54
CA LEU A 18 -28.95 17.18 17.13
C LEU A 18 -28.28 18.34 16.36
N ALA A 19 -28.30 19.56 16.90
CA ALA A 19 -27.61 20.71 16.32
C ALA A 19 -26.09 20.50 16.25
N ASN A 20 -25.49 19.91 17.29
CA ASN A 20 -24.07 19.56 17.29
C ASN A 20 -23.77 18.44 16.27
N GLY A 21 -24.63 17.44 16.16
CA GLY A 21 -24.53 16.38 15.16
C GLY A 21 -24.57 16.92 13.73
N VAL A 22 -25.50 17.84 13.43
CA VAL A 22 -25.59 18.50 12.12
C VAL A 22 -24.33 19.32 11.82
N LYS A 23 -23.80 20.09 12.78
CA LYS A 23 -22.53 20.82 12.61
C LYS A 23 -21.35 19.88 12.34
N GLN A 24 -21.26 18.77 13.07
CA GLN A 24 -20.23 17.76 12.86
C GLN A 24 -20.34 17.12 11.47
N ARG A 25 -21.56 16.78 11.04
CA ARG A 25 -21.83 16.28 9.69
C ARG A 25 -21.38 17.27 8.61
N ASP A 26 -21.70 18.55 8.76
CA ASP A 26 -21.34 19.56 7.78
C ASP A 26 -19.83 19.82 7.72
N ALA A 27 -19.13 19.74 8.86
CA ALA A 27 -17.66 19.80 8.89
C ALA A 27 -17.03 18.58 8.18
N LEU A 28 -17.57 17.38 8.41
CA LEU A 28 -17.11 16.15 7.75
C LEU A 28 -17.36 16.18 6.24
N ARG A 29 -18.52 16.67 5.79
CA ARG A 29 -18.84 16.89 4.38
C ARG A 29 -17.81 17.82 3.73
N GLY A 30 -17.57 19.00 4.30
CA GLY A 30 -16.60 19.94 3.75
C GLY A 30 -15.18 19.39 3.70
N LYS A 31 -14.79 18.59 4.69
CA LYS A 31 -13.49 17.88 4.69
C LYS A 31 -13.42 16.86 3.56
N LEU A 32 -14.46 16.04 3.35
CA LEU A 32 -14.53 15.07 2.26
C LEU A 32 -14.50 15.74 0.87
N TYR A 33 -15.20 16.87 0.71
CA TYR A 33 -15.20 17.66 -0.52
C TYR A 33 -13.82 18.24 -0.86
N ARG A 34 -13.01 18.56 0.15
CA ARG A 34 -11.63 19.00 -0.05
C ARG A 34 -10.68 17.84 -0.34
N LEU A 35 -10.80 16.74 0.42
CA LEU A 35 -9.91 15.59 0.30
C LEU A 35 -10.15 14.76 -0.96
N SER A 36 -11.39 14.60 -1.42
CA SER A 36 -11.69 13.73 -2.59
C SER A 36 -10.95 14.15 -3.88
N PRO A 37 -11.07 15.40 -4.37
CA PRO A 37 -10.39 15.81 -5.61
C PRO A 37 -8.86 15.83 -5.44
N LEU A 38 -8.39 16.18 -4.23
CA LEU A 38 -6.97 16.11 -3.89
C LEU A 38 -6.45 14.68 -4.02
N LEU A 39 -7.13 13.71 -3.39
CA LEU A 39 -6.79 12.30 -3.48
C LEU A 39 -6.84 11.81 -4.93
N ASP A 40 -7.85 12.19 -5.71
CA ASP A 40 -7.93 11.79 -7.12
C ASP A 40 -6.72 12.29 -7.93
N SER A 41 -6.30 13.54 -7.69
CA SER A 41 -5.10 14.09 -8.32
C SER A 41 -3.82 13.37 -7.87
N LEU A 42 -3.65 13.14 -6.57
CA LEU A 42 -2.45 12.50 -6.01
C LEU A 42 -2.36 11.03 -6.41
N LEU A 43 -3.47 10.30 -6.44
CA LEU A 43 -3.55 8.92 -6.91
C LEU A 43 -3.18 8.81 -8.39
N GLY A 44 -3.62 9.77 -9.22
CA GLY A 44 -3.20 9.88 -10.61
C GLY A 44 -1.68 10.08 -10.72
N THR A 45 -1.13 11.07 -10.02
CA THR A 45 0.31 11.34 -10.04
C THR A 45 1.15 10.17 -9.52
N TRP A 46 0.67 9.46 -8.49
CA TRP A 46 1.32 8.28 -7.94
C TRP A 46 1.31 7.12 -8.94
N SER A 47 0.18 6.89 -9.63
CA SER A 47 0.08 5.85 -10.65
C SER A 47 1.09 6.08 -11.78
N ASP A 48 1.16 7.32 -12.28
CA ASP A 48 2.10 7.69 -13.34
C ASP A 48 3.55 7.55 -12.87
N TYR A 49 3.88 8.08 -11.68
CA TYR A 49 5.20 7.96 -11.08
C TYR A 49 5.60 6.50 -10.84
N ALA A 50 4.73 5.70 -10.23
CA ALA A 50 5.01 4.31 -9.91
C ALA A 50 5.21 3.47 -11.17
N SER A 51 4.39 3.69 -12.21
CA SER A 51 4.56 3.02 -13.50
C SER A 51 5.89 3.38 -14.16
N ALA A 52 6.17 4.69 -14.31
CA ALA A 52 7.41 5.16 -14.94
C ALA A 52 8.66 4.70 -14.17
N ARG A 53 8.63 4.79 -12.83
CA ARG A 53 9.76 4.38 -11.98
C ARG A 53 9.97 2.87 -12.01
N LYS A 54 8.90 2.06 -12.03
CA LYS A 54 8.99 0.60 -12.15
C LYS A 54 9.57 0.19 -13.49
N GLU A 55 9.15 0.85 -14.58
CA GLU A 55 9.70 0.61 -15.91
C GLU A 55 11.20 0.96 -15.95
N GLU A 56 11.60 2.12 -15.44
CA GLU A 56 13.00 2.54 -15.35
C GLU A 56 13.85 1.52 -14.57
N LEU A 57 13.38 1.08 -13.41
CA LEU A 57 14.09 0.10 -12.58
C LEU A 57 14.16 -1.28 -13.25
N THR A 58 13.13 -1.66 -14.00
CA THR A 58 13.09 -2.93 -14.73
C THR A 58 14.10 -2.91 -15.89
N ILE A 59 14.16 -1.80 -16.64
CA ILE A 59 15.17 -1.58 -17.68
C ILE A 59 16.58 -1.61 -17.08
N GLN A 60 16.79 -0.96 -15.92
CA GLN A 60 18.08 -1.02 -15.21
C GLN A 60 18.44 -2.45 -14.77
N ALA A 61 17.47 -3.21 -14.26
CA ALA A 61 17.69 -4.60 -13.87
C ALA A 61 18.03 -5.50 -15.07
N GLU A 62 17.34 -5.32 -16.20
CA GLU A 62 17.64 -6.03 -17.44
C GLU A 62 19.02 -5.66 -17.98
N HIS A 63 19.39 -4.38 -17.94
CA HIS A 63 20.73 -3.92 -18.32
C HIS A 63 21.82 -4.60 -17.48
N TYR A 64 21.70 -4.58 -16.14
CA TYR A 64 22.68 -5.24 -15.28
C TYR A 64 22.72 -6.76 -15.42
N ARG A 65 21.58 -7.42 -15.70
CA ARG A 65 21.55 -8.86 -16.02
C ARG A 65 22.29 -9.16 -17.32
N ASN A 66 22.03 -8.38 -18.37
CA ASN A 66 22.71 -8.54 -19.66
C ASN A 66 24.22 -8.31 -19.52
N GLU A 67 24.66 -7.33 -18.74
CA GLU A 67 26.07 -7.13 -18.41
C GLU A 67 26.66 -8.33 -17.65
N GLN A 68 25.93 -8.88 -16.68
CA GLN A 68 26.37 -10.06 -15.93
C GLN A 68 26.50 -11.29 -16.83
N ASP A 69 25.55 -11.52 -17.73
CA ASP A 69 25.56 -12.64 -18.68
C ASP A 69 26.69 -12.52 -19.70
N ALA A 70 26.95 -11.31 -20.21
CA ALA A 70 28.08 -11.03 -21.08
C ALA A 70 29.41 -11.34 -20.38
N LEU A 71 29.59 -10.83 -19.15
CA LEU A 71 30.78 -11.09 -18.35
C LEU A 71 30.94 -12.59 -18.06
N GLN A 72 29.87 -13.34 -17.78
CA GLN A 72 29.93 -14.79 -17.55
C GLN A 72 30.38 -15.57 -18.79
N ASN A 73 29.95 -15.15 -19.97
CA ASN A 73 30.40 -15.76 -21.22
C ASN A 73 31.88 -15.49 -21.46
N ASP A 74 32.36 -14.27 -21.20
CA ASP A 74 33.78 -13.91 -21.30
C ASP A 74 34.64 -14.72 -20.31
N GLN A 75 34.17 -14.89 -19.07
CA GLN A 75 34.90 -15.65 -18.04
C GLN A 75 35.02 -17.13 -18.37
N ARG A 76 34.03 -17.73 -19.04
CA ARG A 76 34.13 -19.13 -19.52
C ARG A 76 35.27 -19.30 -20.52
N GLY A 77 35.46 -18.33 -21.43
CA GLY A 77 36.58 -18.31 -22.36
C GLY A 77 37.93 -18.20 -21.64
N GLY A 78 38.05 -17.20 -20.76
CA GLY A 78 39.27 -16.97 -19.97
C GLY A 78 39.65 -18.16 -19.09
N THR A 79 38.68 -18.85 -18.48
CA THR A 79 38.99 -20.03 -17.63
C THR A 79 39.56 -21.20 -18.43
N GLN A 80 39.07 -21.42 -19.67
CA GLN A 80 39.59 -22.46 -20.56
C GLN A 80 41.02 -22.15 -21.01
N GLU A 81 41.29 -20.88 -21.36
CA GLU A 81 42.64 -20.42 -21.72
C GLU A 81 43.61 -20.53 -20.54
N LEU A 82 43.18 -20.18 -19.33
CA LEU A 82 43.99 -20.32 -18.11
C LEU A 82 44.38 -21.77 -17.86
N MET A 83 43.43 -22.72 -17.97
CA MET A 83 43.72 -24.15 -17.86
C MET A 83 44.65 -24.66 -18.96
N ARG A 84 44.56 -24.10 -20.18
CA ARG A 84 45.46 -24.45 -21.28
C ARG A 84 46.88 -23.95 -21.00
N LEU A 85 47.04 -22.68 -20.63
CA LEU A 85 48.32 -22.08 -20.26
C LEU A 85 48.97 -22.83 -19.09
N GLU A 86 48.21 -23.19 -18.04
CA GLU A 86 48.73 -23.99 -16.91
C GLU A 86 49.31 -25.33 -17.33
N ARG A 87 48.67 -26.03 -18.28
CA ARG A 87 49.17 -27.30 -18.81
C ARG A 87 50.43 -27.10 -19.65
N GLU A 88 50.46 -26.07 -20.50
CA GLU A 88 51.60 -25.75 -21.36
C GLU A 88 52.82 -25.30 -20.53
N ILE A 89 52.62 -24.38 -19.57
CA ILE A 89 53.63 -23.95 -18.58
C ILE A 89 54.18 -25.14 -17.81
N SER A 90 53.31 -25.98 -17.24
CA SER A 90 53.73 -27.20 -16.52
C SER A 90 54.54 -28.16 -17.41
N GLY A 91 54.20 -28.24 -18.69
CA GLY A 91 54.94 -29.02 -19.68
C GLY A 91 56.34 -28.48 -19.92
N ILE A 92 56.47 -27.17 -20.13
CA ILE A 92 57.77 -26.51 -20.32
C ILE A 92 58.62 -26.57 -19.04
N GLN A 93 58.02 -26.37 -17.86
CA GLN A 93 58.72 -26.48 -16.58
C GLN A 93 59.26 -27.89 -16.33
N ARG A 94 58.49 -28.95 -16.66
CA ARG A 94 59.01 -30.33 -16.61
C ARG A 94 60.17 -30.54 -17.58
N TRP A 95 60.05 -30.03 -18.80
CA TRP A 95 61.11 -30.09 -19.82
C TRP A 95 62.39 -29.38 -19.37
N LEU A 96 62.27 -28.19 -18.76
CA LEU A 96 63.39 -27.45 -18.17
C LEU A 96 63.99 -28.22 -16.97
N GLY A 97 63.15 -28.87 -16.18
CA GLY A 97 63.57 -29.77 -15.11
C GLY A 97 64.44 -30.93 -15.63
N GLU A 98 63.98 -31.63 -16.68
CA GLU A 98 64.76 -32.68 -17.35
C GLU A 98 66.11 -32.16 -17.87
N LEU A 99 66.11 -30.99 -18.53
CA LEU A 99 67.34 -30.34 -18.99
C LEU A 99 68.27 -29.99 -17.84
N SER A 100 67.77 -29.49 -16.71
CA SER A 100 68.57 -29.14 -15.54
C SER A 100 69.27 -30.36 -14.92
N VAL A 101 68.57 -31.50 -14.84
CA VAL A 101 69.15 -32.76 -14.34
C VAL A 101 70.28 -33.23 -15.27
N LEU A 102 70.05 -33.16 -16.58
CA LEU A 102 71.05 -33.53 -17.57
C LEU A 102 72.26 -32.59 -17.56
N LYS A 103 72.04 -31.27 -17.51
CA LYS A 103 73.13 -30.27 -17.37
C LYS A 103 73.94 -30.47 -16.10
N HIS A 104 73.30 -30.76 -14.96
CA HIS A 104 74.02 -31.07 -13.72
C HIS A 104 74.86 -32.34 -13.84
N ARG A 105 74.34 -33.39 -14.48
CA ARG A 105 75.06 -34.65 -14.68
C ARG A 105 76.31 -34.48 -15.55
N PHE A 106 76.28 -33.56 -16.52
CA PHE A 106 77.37 -33.33 -17.45
C PHE A 106 78.12 -32.00 -17.25
N ALA A 107 77.96 -31.37 -16.08
CA ALA A 107 78.55 -30.06 -15.80
C ALA A 107 80.08 -30.02 -15.91
N LEU A 108 80.74 -31.17 -15.76
CA LEU A 108 82.21 -31.33 -15.83
C LEU A 108 82.69 -31.90 -17.18
N VAL A 109 81.79 -32.10 -18.15
CA VAL A 109 82.12 -32.64 -19.47
C VAL A 109 82.09 -31.53 -20.51
N ASP A 110 83.27 -31.05 -20.88
CA ASP A 110 83.41 -29.92 -21.79
C ASP A 110 83.28 -30.29 -23.28
N ASP A 111 83.62 -31.53 -23.66
CA ASP A 111 83.63 -31.97 -25.05
C ASP A 111 83.06 -33.40 -25.18
N VAL A 112 82.21 -33.61 -26.21
CA VAL A 112 81.67 -34.93 -26.63
C VAL A 112 82.82 -35.92 -26.82
N LYS A 113 83.97 -35.44 -27.31
CA LYS A 113 85.16 -36.26 -27.53
C LYS A 113 85.64 -36.96 -26.28
N MET A 114 85.48 -36.39 -25.08
CA MET A 114 85.86 -37.09 -23.84
C MET A 114 84.97 -38.31 -23.60
N LEU A 115 83.66 -38.19 -23.82
CA LEU A 115 82.73 -39.32 -23.67
C LEU A 115 82.92 -40.35 -24.80
N GLU A 116 83.21 -39.91 -26.02
CA GLU A 116 83.54 -40.81 -27.13
C GLU A 116 84.85 -41.57 -26.87
N GLN A 117 85.86 -40.90 -26.32
CA GLN A 117 87.12 -41.53 -25.91
C GLN A 117 86.91 -42.49 -24.73
N GLN A 118 86.09 -42.14 -23.74
CA GLN A 118 85.75 -43.05 -22.63
C GLN A 118 84.98 -44.27 -23.13
N LEU A 119 84.05 -44.10 -24.06
CA LEU A 119 83.34 -45.20 -24.70
C LEU A 119 84.29 -46.08 -25.52
N LEU A 120 85.19 -45.47 -26.29
CA LEU A 120 86.18 -46.20 -27.08
C LEU A 120 87.13 -46.98 -26.17
N ALA A 121 87.67 -46.35 -25.12
CA ALA A 121 88.54 -47.00 -24.14
C ALA A 121 87.83 -48.14 -23.39
N ALA A 122 86.56 -47.97 -23.01
CA ALA A 122 85.77 -49.02 -22.38
C ALA A 122 85.48 -50.19 -23.35
N LYS A 123 85.22 -49.89 -24.63
CA LYS A 123 85.06 -50.91 -25.69
C LYS A 123 86.35 -51.65 -25.97
N ASP A 124 87.45 -50.95 -26.14
CA ASP A 124 88.76 -51.54 -26.40
C ASP A 124 89.18 -52.43 -25.21
N ALA A 125 89.01 -51.96 -23.98
CA ALA A 125 89.29 -52.76 -22.77
C ALA A 125 88.39 -54.00 -22.65
N HIS A 126 87.10 -53.85 -22.98
CA HIS A 126 86.17 -54.98 -23.03
C HIS A 126 86.57 -55.99 -24.12
N ASP A 127 86.85 -55.54 -25.35
CA ASP A 127 87.14 -56.38 -26.51
C ASP A 127 88.50 -57.08 -26.37
N GLU A 128 89.49 -56.42 -25.78
CA GLU A 128 90.81 -56.99 -25.50
C GLU A 128 90.70 -58.12 -24.45
N LEU A 129 89.94 -57.91 -23.38
CA LEU A 129 89.72 -58.90 -22.32
C LEU A 129 88.77 -60.03 -22.77
N ALA A 130 87.73 -59.72 -23.54
CA ALA A 130 86.83 -60.70 -24.14
C ALA A 130 87.55 -61.55 -25.20
N GLY A 131 88.41 -60.95 -26.01
CA GLY A 131 89.28 -61.63 -26.97
C GLY A 131 90.29 -62.55 -26.28
N ALA A 132 90.93 -62.08 -25.21
CA ALA A 132 91.81 -62.89 -24.38
C ALA A 132 91.08 -64.07 -23.72
N LEU A 133 89.84 -63.87 -23.22
CA LEU A 133 88.98 -64.94 -22.70
C LEU A 133 88.57 -65.95 -23.76
N ALA A 134 88.28 -65.51 -24.99
CA ALA A 134 87.92 -66.40 -26.09
C ALA A 134 89.10 -67.28 -26.53
N GLN A 135 90.31 -66.71 -26.60
CA GLN A 135 91.53 -67.44 -26.97
C GLN A 135 92.06 -68.34 -25.83
N SER A 136 91.91 -67.92 -24.56
CA SER A 136 92.24 -68.72 -23.36
C SER A 136 91.41 -70.01 -23.23
N ARG A 137 90.30 -70.15 -23.96
CA ARG A 137 89.53 -71.41 -24.03
C ARG A 137 90.25 -72.51 -24.82
N GLN A 138 91.19 -72.16 -25.70
CA GLN A 138 91.85 -73.10 -26.61
C GLN A 138 93.13 -73.72 -26.03
N PHE A 139 93.72 -73.13 -25.00
CA PHE A 139 94.97 -73.58 -24.39
C PHE A 139 94.81 -73.70 -22.86
N SER A 140 95.42 -74.73 -22.26
CA SER A 140 95.46 -74.82 -20.79
C SER A 140 96.45 -73.83 -20.19
N ALA A 141 96.31 -73.52 -18.90
CA ALA A 141 97.25 -72.61 -18.22
C ALA A 141 98.69 -73.16 -18.24
N GLU A 142 98.84 -74.48 -18.19
CA GLU A 142 100.14 -75.17 -18.28
C GLU A 142 100.74 -75.08 -19.69
N ASP A 143 99.94 -75.27 -20.75
CA ASP A 143 100.41 -75.15 -22.15
C ASP A 143 100.90 -73.74 -22.48
N LEU A 144 100.21 -72.72 -21.94
CA LEU A 144 100.59 -71.32 -22.12
C LEU A 144 101.89 -71.00 -21.36
N GLU A 145 102.09 -71.56 -20.17
CA GLU A 145 103.36 -71.42 -19.43
C GLU A 145 104.53 -72.04 -20.17
N GLU A 146 104.35 -73.23 -20.74
CA GLU A 146 105.41 -73.92 -21.47
C GLU A 146 105.82 -73.15 -22.73
N ARG A 147 104.83 -72.67 -23.50
CA ARG A 147 105.08 -71.82 -24.68
C ARG A 147 105.75 -70.49 -24.32
N LEU A 148 105.36 -69.90 -23.19
CA LEU A 148 105.95 -68.66 -22.71
C LEU A 148 107.42 -68.87 -22.31
N ARG A 149 107.74 -69.98 -21.61
CA ARG A 149 109.12 -70.36 -21.30
C ARG A 149 109.94 -70.61 -22.57
N ASP A 150 109.38 -71.25 -23.58
CA ASP A 150 110.08 -71.51 -24.85
C ASP A 150 110.32 -70.24 -25.66
N LEU A 151 109.36 -69.31 -25.69
CA LEU A 151 109.55 -68.00 -26.31
C LEU A 151 110.58 -67.15 -25.56
N GLU A 152 110.58 -67.15 -24.23
CA GLU A 152 111.60 -66.45 -23.43
C GLU A 152 113.01 -67.02 -23.67
N LYS A 153 113.15 -68.35 -23.81
CA LYS A 153 114.41 -69.00 -24.18
C LYS A 153 114.89 -68.58 -25.58
N ARG A 154 114.00 -68.59 -26.58
CA ARG A 154 114.32 -68.16 -27.96
C ARG A 154 114.74 -66.70 -28.00
N LEU A 155 114.03 -65.84 -27.26
CA LEU A 155 114.35 -64.42 -27.15
C LEU A 155 115.72 -64.19 -26.49
N LYS A 156 116.09 -65.03 -25.52
CA LYS A 156 117.42 -65.02 -24.88
C LYS A 156 118.54 -65.45 -25.84
N SER A 157 118.32 -66.47 -26.69
CA SER A 157 119.34 -66.90 -27.66
C SER A 157 119.56 -65.87 -28.77
N VAL A 158 118.49 -65.25 -29.27
CA VAL A 158 118.57 -64.19 -30.31
C VAL A 158 119.29 -62.94 -29.76
N LYS A 159 119.09 -62.59 -28.48
CA LYS A 159 119.85 -61.52 -27.81
C LYS A 159 121.35 -61.85 -27.77
N GLN A 160 121.72 -63.06 -27.37
CA GLN A 160 123.13 -63.48 -27.30
C GLN A 160 123.83 -63.51 -28.66
N GLN A 161 123.14 -63.89 -29.74
CA GLN A 161 123.70 -63.88 -31.10
C GLN A 161 123.98 -62.46 -31.62
N LEU A 162 123.18 -61.48 -31.20
CA LEU A 162 123.39 -60.06 -31.53
C LEU A 162 124.61 -59.45 -30.83
N ASP A 163 124.97 -59.97 -29.64
CA ASP A 163 126.08 -59.44 -28.82
C ASP A 163 127.49 -59.88 -29.30
N HIS A 164 127.60 -60.97 -30.07
CA HIS A 164 128.90 -61.57 -30.49
C HIS A 164 129.31 -61.26 -31.95
N ALA A 165 128.59 -60.41 -32.67
CA ALA A 165 128.82 -60.14 -34.09
C ALA A 165 129.98 -59.16 -34.39
N ASP A 166 130.52 -58.45 -33.39
CA ASP A 166 131.36 -57.26 -33.60
C ASP A 166 132.90 -57.49 -33.52
N ASN A 167 133.44 -58.71 -33.33
CA ASN A 167 134.90 -58.91 -33.11
C ASN A 167 135.49 -60.26 -33.61
N ASN A 168 135.59 -60.48 -34.93
CA ASN A 168 136.08 -61.74 -35.55
C ASN A 168 137.36 -61.56 -36.41
N SER A 169 138.21 -62.59 -36.48
CA SER A 169 139.50 -62.59 -37.20
C SER A 169 139.38 -62.33 -38.72
N TYR A 170 138.22 -62.61 -39.31
CA TYR A 170 137.89 -62.24 -40.70
C TYR A 170 137.92 -60.72 -40.97
N ALA A 171 137.45 -59.89 -40.03
CA ALA A 171 137.45 -58.44 -40.21
C ALA A 171 138.87 -57.86 -40.33
N LYS A 172 139.83 -58.40 -39.56
CA LYS A 172 141.24 -57.93 -39.53
C LYS A 172 142.06 -58.45 -40.72
N LEU A 173 141.78 -59.65 -41.24
CA LEU A 173 142.42 -60.18 -42.46
C LEU A 173 142.00 -59.41 -43.71
N ARG A 174 140.77 -58.87 -43.73
CA ARG A 174 140.25 -58.04 -44.83
C ARG A 174 140.79 -56.60 -44.81
N GLU A 175 141.38 -56.16 -43.70
CA GLU A 175 142.07 -54.86 -43.63
C GLU A 175 143.43 -54.88 -44.35
N GLU A 176 144.15 -56.00 -44.31
CA GLU A 176 145.55 -56.09 -44.79
C GLU A 176 145.71 -56.83 -46.13
N PHE A 177 144.73 -57.67 -46.54
CA PHE A 177 144.80 -58.45 -47.78
C PHE A 177 143.60 -58.20 -48.70
N SER A 178 143.80 -58.33 -50.01
CA SER A 178 142.73 -58.21 -50.99
C SER A 178 141.71 -59.35 -50.84
N GLN A 179 140.46 -59.11 -51.25
CA GLN A 179 139.41 -60.12 -51.18
C GLN A 179 139.77 -61.41 -51.94
N GLN A 180 140.49 -61.30 -53.06
CA GLN A 180 140.94 -62.47 -53.83
C GLN A 180 142.03 -63.26 -53.11
N ASP A 181 142.92 -62.60 -52.38
CA ASP A 181 144.00 -63.26 -51.64
C ASP A 181 143.48 -63.92 -50.37
N VAL A 182 142.53 -63.28 -49.69
CA VAL A 182 141.80 -63.89 -48.57
C VAL A 182 141.02 -65.13 -49.05
N GLU A 183 140.35 -65.06 -50.20
CA GLU A 183 139.66 -66.23 -50.79
C GLU A 183 140.62 -67.38 -51.10
N ARG A 184 141.85 -67.09 -51.57
CA ARG A 184 142.88 -68.11 -51.79
C ARG A 184 143.36 -68.75 -50.49
N LEU A 185 143.63 -67.94 -49.46
CA LEU A 185 143.99 -68.42 -48.13
C LEU A 185 142.86 -69.27 -47.52
N MET A 186 141.60 -68.88 -47.71
CA MET A 186 140.41 -69.60 -47.25
C MET A 186 140.20 -70.95 -47.96
N ARG A 187 140.78 -71.17 -49.16
CA ARG A 187 140.78 -72.49 -49.81
C ARG A 187 141.83 -73.42 -49.23
N LEU A 188 142.91 -72.87 -48.66
CA LEU A 188 144.00 -73.62 -48.06
C LEU A 188 143.77 -73.92 -46.56
N PHE A 189 143.14 -72.99 -45.83
CA PHE A 189 142.86 -73.08 -44.39
C PHE A 189 141.37 -73.36 -44.08
N ASN A 190 141.09 -73.97 -42.92
CA ASN A 190 139.71 -74.27 -42.49
C ASN A 190 138.92 -72.99 -42.15
N SER A 191 137.70 -72.87 -42.67
CA SER A 191 136.83 -71.69 -42.55
C SER A 191 136.44 -71.33 -41.11
N SER A 192 136.41 -72.29 -40.19
CA SER A 192 136.10 -72.03 -38.77
C SER A 192 137.22 -71.36 -37.99
N LEU A 193 138.44 -71.28 -38.53
CA LEU A 193 139.53 -70.50 -37.93
C LEU A 193 139.30 -68.98 -38.10
N PHE A 194 138.53 -68.58 -39.11
CA PHE A 194 138.29 -67.17 -39.47
C PHE A 194 137.09 -66.54 -38.72
N SER A 195 136.33 -67.34 -37.99
CA SER A 195 135.26 -66.89 -37.08
C SER A 195 135.70 -66.79 -35.62
N LEU A 196 136.98 -67.06 -35.32
CA LEU A 196 137.51 -66.98 -33.96
C LEU A 196 137.82 -65.52 -33.59
N PRO A 197 137.65 -65.13 -32.32
CA PRO A 197 137.99 -63.80 -31.84
C PRO A 197 139.52 -63.58 -31.82
N LEU A 198 139.97 -62.34 -31.97
CA LEU A 198 141.37 -61.94 -31.74
C LEU A 198 141.60 -61.77 -30.23
N GLY A 199 142.55 -62.53 -29.63
CA GLY A 199 142.85 -62.50 -28.19
C GLY A 199 143.13 -63.89 -27.58
N GLU A 200 143.25 -63.97 -26.24
CA GLU A 200 143.69 -65.17 -25.49
C GLU A 200 142.91 -66.47 -25.76
N HIS A 201 141.72 -66.41 -26.36
CA HIS A 201 140.89 -67.57 -26.72
C HIS A 201 140.69 -67.74 -28.23
N GLY A 202 141.59 -67.19 -29.04
CA GLY A 202 141.58 -67.35 -30.49
C GLY A 202 142.95 -67.10 -31.14
N ILE A 203 143.00 -66.30 -32.20
CA ILE A 203 144.24 -66.03 -32.97
C ILE A 203 145.02 -64.87 -32.32
N THR A 204 146.27 -65.11 -31.94
CA THR A 204 147.21 -64.08 -31.44
C THR A 204 148.21 -63.71 -32.54
N LEU A 205 148.39 -62.42 -32.81
CA LEU A 205 149.27 -61.89 -33.86
C LEU A 205 150.42 -61.10 -33.22
N ASP A 206 151.66 -61.30 -33.69
CA ASP A 206 152.85 -60.57 -33.23
C ASP A 206 152.92 -59.13 -33.78
N GLU A 207 153.38 -58.19 -32.96
CA GLU A 207 153.39 -56.74 -33.23
C GLU A 207 154.40 -56.32 -34.32
N ASP A 208 155.41 -57.13 -34.62
CA ASP A 208 156.47 -56.81 -35.61
C ASP A 208 156.04 -57.06 -37.08
N GLY A 209 154.77 -57.38 -37.33
CA GLY A 209 154.21 -57.51 -38.69
C GLY A 209 154.78 -58.66 -39.52
N GLN A 210 155.53 -59.58 -38.90
CA GLN A 210 156.12 -60.74 -39.58
C GLN A 210 155.04 -61.72 -40.09
N TRP A 211 153.86 -61.74 -39.47
CA TRP A 211 152.75 -62.63 -39.87
C TRP A 211 152.22 -62.30 -41.28
N VAL A 212 152.24 -61.03 -41.68
CA VAL A 212 151.85 -60.59 -43.04
C VAL A 212 152.83 -61.18 -44.05
N LYS A 213 154.14 -61.05 -43.80
CA LYS A 213 155.18 -61.61 -44.68
C LYS A 213 155.12 -63.13 -44.79
N SER A 214 154.80 -63.82 -43.70
CA SER A 214 154.64 -65.28 -43.71
C SER A 214 153.45 -65.72 -44.57
N LEU A 215 152.33 -64.97 -44.53
CA LEU A 215 151.17 -65.24 -45.39
C LEU A 215 151.41 -64.82 -46.85
N GLU A 216 152.16 -63.75 -47.11
CA GLU A 216 152.61 -63.35 -48.45
C GLU A 216 153.51 -64.43 -49.09
N GLN A 217 154.45 -65.01 -48.33
CA GLN A 217 155.28 -66.14 -48.82
C GLN A 217 154.45 -67.37 -49.17
N ILE A 218 153.35 -67.62 -48.45
CA ILE A 218 152.40 -68.67 -48.78
C ILE A 218 151.60 -68.29 -50.03
N LEU A 219 151.22 -67.02 -50.19
CA LEU A 219 150.53 -66.54 -51.40
C LEU A 219 151.42 -66.58 -52.66
N ASP A 220 152.74 -66.34 -52.55
CA ASP A 220 153.70 -66.40 -53.66
C ASP A 220 153.85 -67.81 -54.29
N GLY A 221 153.53 -68.87 -53.54
CA GLY A 221 153.50 -70.24 -54.07
C GLY A 221 152.31 -70.54 -54.99
N PHE A 222 151.35 -69.62 -55.14
CA PHE A 222 150.18 -69.79 -56.01
C PHE A 222 150.48 -69.34 -57.44
N LYS A 223 150.65 -70.28 -58.36
CA LYS A 223 150.73 -70.00 -59.81
C LYS A 223 149.40 -70.34 -60.48
N GLY A 224 148.52 -69.35 -60.58
CA GLY A 224 147.17 -69.55 -61.10
C GLY A 224 146.32 -70.36 -60.13
N GLU A 225 145.75 -71.48 -60.59
CA GLU A 225 144.90 -72.36 -59.77
C GLU A 225 145.64 -73.56 -59.17
N ARG A 226 146.98 -73.51 -59.16
CA ARG A 226 147.86 -74.53 -58.56
C ARG A 226 148.80 -73.92 -57.53
N PHE A 227 148.90 -74.56 -56.37
CA PHE A 227 149.86 -74.21 -55.34
C PHE A 227 151.12 -75.06 -55.52
N GLU A 228 152.23 -74.43 -55.89
CA GLU A 228 153.52 -75.07 -56.13
C GLU A 228 154.53 -74.65 -55.07
N VAL A 229 155.06 -75.62 -54.33
CA VAL A 229 156.21 -75.47 -53.43
C VAL A 229 157.25 -76.54 -53.74
N PRO A 230 158.54 -76.35 -53.39
CA PRO A 230 159.59 -77.31 -53.75
C PRO A 230 159.26 -78.73 -53.28
N GLY A 231 158.95 -79.62 -54.22
CA GLY A 231 158.59 -81.03 -53.96
C GLY A 231 157.10 -81.36 -53.85
N LEU A 232 156.18 -80.38 -53.99
CA LEU A 232 154.73 -80.62 -53.92
C LEU A 232 153.95 -79.64 -54.82
N SER A 233 153.03 -80.16 -55.64
CA SER A 233 152.08 -79.36 -56.42
C SER A 233 150.67 -79.80 -56.08
N ILE A 234 149.83 -78.88 -55.59
CA ILE A 234 148.43 -79.13 -55.23
C ILE A 234 147.53 -78.39 -56.22
N ASP A 235 146.63 -79.11 -56.87
CA ASP A 235 145.59 -78.52 -57.71
C ASP A 235 144.37 -78.15 -56.83
N ILE A 236 144.03 -76.87 -56.79
CA ILE A 236 143.05 -76.28 -55.85
C ILE A 236 141.77 -75.84 -56.57
N SER A 237 141.67 -76.15 -57.86
CA SER A 237 140.58 -75.77 -58.75
C SER A 237 139.20 -76.35 -58.37
N HIS A 238 139.15 -77.42 -57.57
CA HIS A 238 137.90 -78.04 -57.11
C HIS A 238 137.46 -77.66 -55.68
N ILE A 239 138.15 -76.75 -55.01
CA ILE A 239 137.78 -76.28 -53.66
C ILE A 239 137.08 -74.92 -53.78
N GLU A 240 135.75 -74.91 -53.61
CA GLU A 240 134.94 -73.68 -53.60
C GLU A 240 135.11 -72.90 -52.29
N PRO A 241 135.26 -71.57 -52.32
CA PRO A 241 135.33 -70.76 -51.11
C PRO A 241 133.95 -70.68 -50.41
N PRO A 242 133.86 -70.90 -49.08
CA PRO A 242 132.59 -70.83 -48.36
C PRO A 242 132.04 -69.39 -48.25
N ALA A 243 130.76 -69.19 -48.56
CA ALA A 243 130.08 -67.89 -48.52
C ALA A 243 129.63 -67.51 -47.09
N LEU A 244 130.35 -66.59 -46.44
CA LEU A 244 130.06 -66.07 -45.09
C LEU A 244 129.00 -64.93 -45.08
N GLN A 245 127.86 -65.10 -45.77
CA GLN A 245 126.74 -64.14 -45.70
C GLN A 245 125.90 -64.27 -44.42
N ALA A 246 125.94 -65.41 -43.73
CA ALA A 246 125.10 -65.69 -42.56
C ALA A 246 125.56 -65.05 -41.24
N LEU A 247 126.69 -64.33 -41.22
CA LEU A 247 127.23 -63.69 -40.01
C LEU A 247 127.13 -62.16 -40.00
N ALA A 248 126.50 -61.54 -41.01
CA ALA A 248 126.50 -60.07 -41.19
C ALA A 248 125.14 -59.36 -41.10
N ASP A 249 123.99 -60.05 -41.01
CA ASP A 249 122.68 -59.40 -41.17
C ASP A 249 122.00 -58.98 -39.85
N ARG A 250 122.43 -57.82 -39.33
CA ARG A 250 121.99 -57.21 -38.05
C ARG A 250 120.51 -56.79 -38.00
N ALA A 251 119.91 -56.48 -39.15
CA ALA A 251 118.54 -55.98 -39.22
C ALA A 251 117.50 -57.08 -38.99
N ALA A 252 117.71 -58.26 -39.58
CA ALA A 252 116.81 -59.40 -39.47
C ALA A 252 116.69 -59.91 -38.02
N LEU A 253 117.78 -59.94 -37.25
CA LEU A 253 117.78 -60.36 -35.85
C LEU A 253 117.04 -59.37 -34.92
N ARG A 254 117.05 -58.05 -35.25
CA ARG A 254 116.30 -57.04 -34.50
C ARG A 254 114.79 -57.14 -34.72
N ASP A 255 114.36 -57.31 -35.97
CA ASP A 255 112.94 -57.50 -36.31
C ASP A 255 112.39 -58.78 -35.67
N GLN A 256 113.19 -59.86 -35.66
CA GLN A 256 112.81 -61.09 -34.99
C GLN A 256 112.64 -60.90 -33.48
N LYS A 257 113.50 -60.10 -32.83
CA LYS A 257 113.34 -59.73 -31.42
C LYS A 257 112.04 -58.96 -31.17
N GLU A 258 111.72 -57.94 -31.97
CA GLU A 258 110.51 -57.13 -31.75
C GLU A 258 109.23 -57.95 -31.92
N ARG A 259 109.19 -58.86 -32.91
CA ARG A 259 108.07 -59.81 -33.08
C ARG A 259 107.90 -60.73 -31.87
N LEU A 260 109.00 -61.32 -31.41
CA LEU A 260 108.98 -62.19 -30.23
C LEU A 260 108.60 -61.42 -28.94
N GLU A 261 108.98 -60.15 -28.80
CA GLU A 261 108.56 -59.31 -27.67
C GLU A 261 107.05 -58.99 -27.70
N LYS A 262 106.47 -58.75 -28.88
CA LYS A 262 105.01 -58.56 -29.05
C LYS A 262 104.22 -59.83 -28.75
N GLU A 263 104.66 -60.97 -29.26
CA GLU A 263 104.04 -62.29 -28.98
C GLU A 263 104.13 -62.63 -27.49
N LEU A 264 105.25 -62.33 -26.82
CA LEU A 264 105.41 -62.52 -25.38
C LEU A 264 104.39 -61.71 -24.58
N LYS A 265 104.16 -60.44 -24.96
CA LYS A 265 103.20 -59.57 -24.26
C LYS A 265 101.77 -60.11 -24.38
N GLN A 266 101.38 -60.58 -25.56
CA GLN A 266 100.07 -61.19 -25.82
C GLN A 266 99.87 -62.51 -25.04
N LEU A 267 100.89 -63.38 -24.99
CA LEU A 267 100.81 -64.63 -24.23
C LEU A 267 100.76 -64.39 -22.71
N LYS A 268 101.45 -63.36 -22.20
CA LYS A 268 101.35 -62.96 -20.79
C LYS A 268 99.94 -62.53 -20.39
N THR A 269 99.27 -61.75 -21.24
CA THR A 269 97.85 -61.37 -21.00
C THR A 269 96.92 -62.58 -21.05
N GLN A 270 97.15 -63.53 -21.97
CA GLN A 270 96.35 -64.76 -22.06
C GLN A 270 96.56 -65.69 -20.86
N GLN A 271 97.79 -65.78 -20.33
CA GLN A 271 98.12 -66.55 -19.13
C GLN A 271 97.39 -65.99 -17.90
N ALA A 272 97.42 -64.66 -17.70
CA ALA A 272 96.74 -64.01 -16.58
C ALA A 272 95.22 -64.26 -16.59
N VAL A 273 94.62 -64.28 -17.78
CA VAL A 273 93.19 -64.61 -17.97
C VAL A 273 92.91 -66.11 -17.78
N ALA A 274 93.85 -66.99 -18.15
CA ALA A 274 93.75 -68.43 -17.94
C ALA A 274 93.89 -68.84 -16.45
N SER A 275 94.68 -68.10 -15.67
CA SER A 275 94.91 -68.39 -14.25
C SER A 275 93.73 -68.03 -13.35
N ASP A 276 92.95 -67.00 -13.69
CA ASP A 276 91.74 -66.61 -12.95
C ASP A 276 90.56 -66.28 -13.88
N ARG A 277 89.93 -67.34 -14.39
CA ARG A 277 88.80 -67.26 -15.32
C ARG A 277 87.54 -66.67 -14.70
N ALA A 278 87.32 -66.88 -13.40
CA ALA A 278 86.12 -66.40 -12.72
C ALA A 278 86.19 -64.88 -12.51
N ALA A 279 87.34 -64.37 -12.05
CA ALA A 279 87.55 -62.93 -11.91
C ALA A 279 87.59 -62.21 -13.27
N SER A 280 88.16 -62.82 -14.31
CA SER A 280 88.19 -62.23 -15.65
C SER A 280 86.77 -62.16 -16.26
N LYS A 281 85.91 -63.14 -15.99
CA LYS A 281 84.51 -63.11 -16.45
C LYS A 281 83.70 -62.01 -15.77
N THR A 282 83.81 -61.84 -14.45
CA THR A 282 83.14 -60.76 -13.73
C THR A 282 83.67 -59.38 -14.14
N GLN A 283 84.96 -59.25 -14.43
CA GLN A 283 85.53 -58.03 -15.00
C GLN A 283 85.01 -57.74 -16.41
N THR A 284 84.78 -58.76 -17.25
CA THR A 284 84.17 -58.57 -18.58
C THR A 284 82.73 -58.07 -18.45
N GLU A 285 81.94 -58.67 -17.56
CA GLU A 285 80.55 -58.24 -17.30
C GLU A 285 80.51 -56.80 -16.73
N ALA A 286 81.46 -56.44 -15.86
CA ALA A 286 81.61 -55.08 -15.35
C ALA A 286 82.01 -54.08 -16.45
N LEU A 287 82.96 -54.44 -17.33
CA LEU A 287 83.35 -53.62 -18.48
C LEU A 287 82.20 -53.49 -19.49
N TYR A 288 81.40 -54.53 -19.68
CA TYR A 288 80.20 -54.47 -20.52
C TYR A 288 79.16 -53.49 -19.96
N GLN A 289 78.92 -53.50 -18.65
CA GLN A 289 78.08 -52.48 -18.00
C GLN A 289 78.66 -51.09 -18.16
N GLN A 290 79.98 -50.91 -18.02
CA GLN A 290 80.63 -49.62 -18.27
C GLN A 290 80.47 -49.16 -19.74
N VAL A 291 80.50 -50.08 -20.71
CA VAL A 291 80.21 -49.76 -22.12
C VAL A 291 78.76 -49.29 -22.28
N LEU A 292 77.79 -49.97 -21.66
CA LEU A 292 76.39 -49.56 -21.71
C LEU A 292 76.17 -48.20 -21.03
N ASP A 293 76.77 -47.98 -19.87
CA ASP A 293 76.70 -46.71 -19.14
C ASP A 293 77.36 -45.57 -19.93
N ALA A 294 78.50 -45.82 -20.58
CA ALA A 294 79.18 -44.86 -21.45
C ALA A 294 78.39 -44.54 -22.73
N GLN A 295 77.74 -45.54 -23.35
CA GLN A 295 76.83 -45.33 -24.48
C GLN A 295 75.64 -44.46 -24.08
N LYS A 296 75.01 -44.82 -22.96
CA LYS A 296 73.88 -44.06 -22.42
C LYS A 296 74.28 -42.64 -22.02
N ALA A 297 75.46 -42.47 -21.42
CA ALA A 297 76.01 -41.15 -21.09
C ALA A 297 76.25 -40.31 -22.35
N LEU A 298 76.74 -40.90 -23.45
CA LEU A 298 76.93 -40.21 -24.72
C LEU A 298 75.58 -39.80 -25.36
N GLU A 299 74.58 -40.68 -25.34
CA GLU A 299 73.23 -40.38 -25.81
C GLU A 299 72.57 -39.27 -24.97
N ASP A 300 72.66 -39.37 -23.65
CA ASP A 300 72.14 -38.36 -22.72
C ASP A 300 72.86 -37.01 -22.89
N PHE A 301 74.17 -37.00 -23.17
CA PHE A 301 74.94 -35.78 -23.46
C PHE A 301 74.53 -35.14 -24.79
N ARG A 302 74.37 -35.94 -25.85
CA ARG A 302 73.84 -35.46 -27.15
C ARG A 302 72.42 -34.91 -26.99
N ARG A 303 71.59 -35.58 -26.20
CA ARG A 303 70.25 -35.09 -25.83
C ARG A 303 70.32 -33.78 -25.05
N THR A 304 71.31 -33.61 -24.17
CA THR A 304 71.55 -32.34 -23.46
C THR A 304 71.90 -31.22 -24.42
N GLN A 305 72.71 -31.48 -25.45
CA GLN A 305 73.06 -30.48 -26.47
C GLN A 305 71.86 -30.07 -27.32
N THR A 306 71.04 -31.03 -27.77
CA THR A 306 69.82 -30.72 -28.53
C THR A 306 68.83 -29.92 -27.70
N LEU A 307 68.61 -30.32 -26.44
CA LEU A 307 67.71 -29.62 -25.53
C LEU A 307 68.26 -28.24 -25.14
N SER A 308 69.57 -28.08 -24.95
CA SER A 308 70.19 -26.77 -24.64
C SER A 308 70.06 -25.77 -25.79
N ALA A 309 70.00 -26.23 -27.03
CA ALA A 309 69.78 -25.35 -28.19
C ALA A 309 68.37 -24.73 -28.18
N GLU A 310 67.37 -25.48 -27.71
CA GLU A 310 65.97 -25.04 -27.63
C GLU A 310 65.66 -24.28 -26.32
N GLU A 311 66.58 -24.27 -25.36
CA GLU A 311 66.38 -23.69 -24.02
C GLU A 311 66.00 -22.21 -24.05
N GLY A 312 66.69 -21.41 -24.88
CA GLY A 312 66.42 -19.98 -25.00
C GLY A 312 64.99 -19.71 -25.47
N GLU A 313 64.55 -20.43 -26.50
CA GLU A 313 63.20 -20.32 -27.05
C GLU A 313 62.14 -20.81 -26.03
N LYS A 314 62.42 -21.90 -25.30
CA LYS A 314 61.51 -22.42 -24.26
C LYS A 314 61.39 -21.49 -23.06
N LEU A 315 62.48 -20.84 -22.63
CA LEU A 315 62.47 -19.86 -21.54
C LEU A 315 61.71 -18.59 -21.95
N GLU A 316 61.88 -18.12 -23.18
CA GLU A 316 61.14 -16.97 -23.70
C GLU A 316 59.64 -17.27 -23.81
N ASN A 317 59.28 -18.44 -24.35
CA ASN A 317 57.89 -18.91 -24.39
C ASN A 317 57.29 -19.08 -22.99
N LEU A 318 58.06 -19.62 -22.03
CA LEU A 318 57.62 -19.75 -20.63
C LEU A 318 57.30 -18.37 -20.03
N ALA A 319 58.21 -17.40 -20.19
CA ALA A 319 58.02 -16.05 -19.67
C ALA A 319 56.79 -15.36 -20.30
N GLN A 320 56.57 -15.53 -21.61
CA GLN A 320 55.37 -15.01 -22.29
C GLN A 320 54.08 -15.67 -21.77
N MET A 321 54.08 -16.99 -21.59
CA MET A 321 52.91 -17.72 -21.09
C MET A 321 52.62 -17.41 -19.62
N GLU A 322 53.64 -17.29 -18.77
CA GLU A 322 53.48 -16.89 -17.36
C GLU A 322 52.95 -15.45 -17.26
N ALA A 323 53.45 -14.52 -18.08
CA ALA A 323 52.91 -13.16 -18.14
C ALA A 323 51.45 -13.14 -18.61
N ALA A 324 51.10 -13.93 -19.63
CA ALA A 324 49.73 -14.06 -20.10
C ALA A 324 48.81 -14.70 -19.03
N GLN A 325 49.30 -15.70 -18.30
CA GLN A 325 48.57 -16.34 -17.20
C GLN A 325 48.29 -15.34 -16.06
N ASP A 326 49.28 -14.55 -15.67
CA ASP A 326 49.12 -13.56 -14.60
C ASP A 326 48.16 -12.44 -14.98
N GLU A 327 48.20 -11.96 -16.23
CA GLU A 327 47.25 -10.98 -16.73
C GLU A 327 45.81 -11.55 -16.75
N LEU A 328 45.67 -12.82 -17.17
CA LEU A 328 44.37 -13.50 -17.18
C LEU A 328 43.84 -13.71 -15.75
N LYS A 329 44.70 -14.06 -14.78
CA LYS A 329 44.35 -14.13 -13.35
C LYS A 329 43.86 -12.80 -12.81
N ARG A 330 44.58 -11.69 -13.07
CA ARG A 330 44.16 -10.34 -12.67
C ARG A 330 42.81 -9.97 -13.27
N SER A 331 42.59 -10.30 -14.56
CA SER A 331 41.31 -10.07 -15.23
C SER A 331 40.16 -10.90 -14.60
N SER A 332 40.45 -12.12 -14.12
CA SER A 332 39.50 -12.98 -13.42
C SER A 332 39.15 -12.44 -12.03
N ASP A 333 40.12 -11.91 -11.29
CA ASP A 333 39.87 -11.28 -10.00
C ASP A 333 39.04 -10.00 -10.16
N ALA A 334 39.39 -9.15 -11.13
CA ALA A 334 38.62 -7.96 -11.49
C ALA A 334 37.19 -8.31 -11.96
N PHE A 335 37.02 -9.41 -12.69
CA PHE A 335 35.70 -9.94 -13.05
C PHE A 335 34.89 -10.33 -11.80
N THR A 336 35.52 -10.99 -10.82
CA THR A 336 34.85 -11.41 -9.58
C THR A 336 34.32 -10.19 -8.81
N GLU A 337 35.11 -9.12 -8.70
CA GLU A 337 34.67 -7.85 -8.12
C GLU A 337 33.53 -7.22 -8.93
N ARG A 338 33.64 -7.20 -10.26
CA ARG A 338 32.60 -6.63 -11.15
C ARG A 338 31.27 -7.35 -10.98
N VAL A 339 31.29 -8.69 -10.91
CA VAL A 339 30.09 -9.52 -10.70
C VAL A 339 29.49 -9.27 -9.33
N GLN A 340 30.31 -9.14 -8.28
CA GLN A 340 29.81 -8.79 -6.94
C GLN A 340 29.14 -7.42 -6.94
N GLN A 341 29.73 -6.42 -7.60
CA GLN A 341 29.14 -5.08 -7.75
C GLN A 341 27.81 -5.11 -8.51
N LEU A 342 27.75 -5.83 -9.63
CA LEU A 342 26.51 -5.99 -10.41
C LEU A 342 25.42 -6.72 -9.61
N SER A 343 25.80 -7.77 -8.87
CA SER A 343 24.87 -8.49 -7.99
C SER A 343 24.31 -7.59 -6.89
N ALA A 344 25.15 -6.76 -6.27
CA ALA A 344 24.71 -5.78 -5.28
C ALA A 344 23.76 -4.72 -5.88
N LYS A 345 24.05 -4.22 -7.09
CA LYS A 345 23.15 -3.31 -7.83
C LYS A 345 21.82 -3.97 -8.15
N LEU A 346 21.83 -5.21 -8.64
CA LEU A 346 20.61 -5.99 -8.92
C LEU A 346 19.78 -6.23 -7.66
N GLN A 347 20.40 -6.54 -6.52
CA GLN A 347 19.69 -6.67 -5.26
C GLN A 347 19.07 -5.34 -4.80
N LEU A 348 19.78 -4.22 -4.96
CA LEU A 348 19.26 -2.90 -4.62
C LEU A 348 18.04 -2.55 -5.49
N VAL A 349 18.14 -2.72 -6.80
CA VAL A 349 17.03 -2.50 -7.74
C VAL A 349 15.85 -3.42 -7.42
N GLY A 350 16.11 -4.70 -7.13
CA GLY A 350 15.09 -5.66 -6.72
C GLY A 350 14.37 -5.25 -5.43
N ARG A 351 15.10 -4.74 -4.43
CA ARG A 351 14.50 -4.18 -3.21
C ARG A 351 13.64 -2.96 -3.51
N GLN A 352 14.13 -2.03 -4.33
CA GLN A 352 13.36 -0.84 -4.71
C GLN A 352 12.06 -1.19 -5.44
N ILE A 353 12.09 -2.16 -6.36
CA ILE A 353 10.87 -2.67 -7.01
C ILE A 353 9.94 -3.31 -5.98
N GLY A 354 10.46 -4.16 -5.09
CA GLY A 354 9.68 -4.81 -4.03
C GLY A 354 9.02 -3.82 -3.06
N ASP A 355 9.74 -2.79 -2.63
CA ASP A 355 9.23 -1.73 -1.76
C ASP A 355 8.13 -0.92 -2.45
N MET A 356 8.31 -0.59 -3.73
CA MET A 356 7.29 0.08 -4.55
C MET A 356 6.03 -0.78 -4.72
N GLU A 357 6.18 -2.07 -5.02
CA GLU A 357 5.06 -3.00 -5.13
C GLU A 357 4.33 -3.20 -3.80
N ALA A 358 5.07 -3.24 -2.68
CA ALA A 358 4.47 -3.31 -1.35
C ALA A 358 3.65 -2.04 -1.05
N LYS A 359 4.20 -0.85 -1.31
CA LYS A 359 3.47 0.43 -1.19
C LYS A 359 2.22 0.43 -2.06
N GLN A 360 2.33 -0.01 -3.31
CA GLN A 360 1.19 -0.07 -4.23
C GLN A 360 0.11 -1.05 -3.75
N ARG A 361 0.47 -2.23 -3.24
CA ARG A 361 -0.51 -3.17 -2.65
C ARG A 361 -1.22 -2.56 -1.46
N THR A 362 -0.51 -1.90 -0.55
CA THR A 362 -1.14 -1.24 0.62
C THR A 362 -2.09 -0.12 0.19
N LEU A 363 -1.73 0.61 -0.87
CA LEU A 363 -2.56 1.65 -1.44
C LEU A 363 -3.80 1.06 -2.12
N ASP A 364 -3.66 0.00 -2.91
CA ASP A 364 -4.76 -0.69 -3.59
C ASP A 364 -5.77 -1.26 -2.59
N ASP A 365 -5.28 -1.85 -1.49
CA ASP A 365 -6.13 -2.37 -0.42
C ASP A 365 -6.91 -1.25 0.29
N ALA A 366 -6.26 -0.09 0.51
CA ALA A 366 -6.94 1.09 1.03
C ALA A 366 -7.94 1.63 -0.02
N LEU A 367 -7.58 1.72 -1.31
CA LEU A 367 -8.46 2.19 -2.37
C LEU A 367 -9.72 1.34 -2.52
N ARG A 368 -9.62 0.02 -2.36
CA ARG A 368 -10.79 -0.88 -2.37
C ARG A 368 -11.80 -0.57 -1.27
N ARG A 369 -11.35 0.00 -0.15
CA ARG A 369 -12.21 0.43 0.96
C ARG A 369 -12.76 1.84 0.77
N ARG A 370 -12.21 2.63 -0.17
CA ARG A 370 -12.64 3.99 -0.43
C ARG A 370 -14.03 4.00 -1.08
N GLN A 371 -14.96 4.66 -0.41
CA GLN A 371 -16.26 5.01 -0.98
C GLN A 371 -16.11 6.31 -1.78
N LEU A 372 -16.58 6.31 -3.03
CA LEU A 372 -16.59 7.51 -3.85
C LEU A 372 -17.61 8.50 -3.31
N LEU A 373 -17.25 9.78 -3.33
CA LEU A 373 -18.14 10.85 -2.89
C LEU A 373 -19.35 10.93 -3.84
N PRO A 374 -20.60 10.79 -3.35
CA PRO A 374 -21.78 10.95 -4.18
C PRO A 374 -21.90 12.37 -4.75
N ALA A 375 -22.34 12.49 -6.00
CA ALA A 375 -22.44 13.79 -6.69
C ALA A 375 -23.54 14.69 -6.12
N ASP A 376 -24.53 14.09 -5.47
CA ASP A 376 -25.70 14.72 -4.86
C ASP A 376 -25.50 15.05 -3.37
N LEU A 377 -24.32 14.76 -2.81
CA LEU A 377 -24.04 15.08 -1.42
C LEU A 377 -24.01 16.63 -1.22
N PRO A 378 -24.50 17.17 -0.09
CA PRO A 378 -24.38 18.59 0.21
C PRO A 378 -22.94 18.99 0.61
N PHE A 379 -22.48 20.16 0.18
CA PHE A 379 -21.11 20.64 0.39
C PHE A 379 -20.69 20.84 1.86
N GLY A 380 -21.62 21.14 2.76
CA GLY A 380 -21.33 21.40 4.17
C GLY A 380 -20.48 22.66 4.41
N THR A 381 -19.74 22.69 5.53
CA THR A 381 -18.90 23.83 5.92
C THR A 381 -17.49 23.69 5.32
N PRO A 382 -16.97 24.67 4.56
CA PRO A 382 -15.67 24.55 3.92
C PRO A 382 -14.53 24.20 4.91
N PHE A 383 -13.74 23.19 4.57
CA PHE A 383 -12.58 22.78 5.37
C PHE A 383 -11.38 23.67 5.05
N MET A 384 -10.91 24.45 6.03
CA MET A 384 -9.86 25.46 5.84
C MET A 384 -8.48 25.03 6.34
N ASP A 385 -8.39 23.96 7.14
CA ASP A 385 -7.11 23.53 7.72
C ASP A 385 -6.10 23.14 6.62
N PRO A 386 -4.79 23.37 6.83
CA PRO A 386 -3.76 22.99 5.88
C PRO A 386 -3.74 21.46 5.72
N VAL A 387 -3.65 21.00 4.47
CA VAL A 387 -3.50 19.59 4.13
C VAL A 387 -2.12 19.43 3.50
N ASP A 388 -1.38 18.42 3.94
CA ASP A 388 -0.09 18.07 3.34
C ASP A 388 -0.34 17.20 2.11
N ASP A 389 -0.22 17.82 0.94
CA ASP A 389 -0.52 17.26 -0.38
C ASP A 389 0.68 16.50 -0.97
N SER A 390 1.64 16.06 -0.15
CA SER A 390 2.79 15.28 -0.60
C SER A 390 2.44 13.82 -0.93
N MET A 391 3.15 13.22 -1.90
CA MET A 391 2.98 11.80 -2.26
C MET A 391 3.26 10.85 -1.10
N ASP A 392 4.18 11.21 -0.20
CA ASP A 392 4.48 10.39 0.98
C ASP A 392 3.32 10.35 1.97
N ASN A 393 2.45 11.37 1.96
CA ASN A 393 1.26 11.46 2.81
C ASN A 393 0.01 10.80 2.19
N LEU A 394 0.12 10.20 1.00
CA LEU A 394 -1.02 9.66 0.26
C LEU A 394 -1.82 8.59 1.03
N LEU A 395 -1.13 7.62 1.67
CA LEU A 395 -1.79 6.58 2.45
C LEU A 395 -2.47 7.13 3.72
N PRO A 396 -1.81 7.97 4.54
CA PRO A 396 -2.48 8.67 5.65
C PRO A 396 -3.70 9.48 5.21
N LEU A 397 -3.62 10.26 4.11
CA LEU A 397 -4.75 11.03 3.60
C LEU A 397 -5.92 10.13 3.17
N LEU A 398 -5.61 8.99 2.54
CA LEU A 398 -6.62 8.03 2.11
C LEU A 398 -7.34 7.40 3.33
N ASN A 399 -6.60 7.08 4.39
CA ASN A 399 -7.18 6.59 5.64
C ASN A 399 -8.00 7.68 6.34
N ASP A 400 -7.52 8.92 6.38
CA ASP A 400 -8.25 10.05 6.98
C ASP A 400 -9.56 10.36 6.23
N TYR A 401 -9.55 10.23 4.89
CA TYR A 401 -10.77 10.30 4.09
C TYR A 401 -11.76 9.18 4.47
N GLN A 402 -11.28 7.94 4.63
CA GLN A 402 -12.12 6.82 5.04
C GLN A 402 -12.69 6.98 6.44
N ASP A 403 -11.88 7.44 7.39
CA ASP A 403 -12.31 7.71 8.75
C ASP A 403 -13.34 8.85 8.78
N SER A 404 -13.14 9.88 7.96
CA SER A 404 -14.10 10.98 7.81
C SER A 404 -15.41 10.50 7.17
N TRP A 405 -15.36 9.59 6.21
CA TRP A 405 -16.55 8.96 5.60
C TRP A 405 -17.31 8.08 6.60
N GLN A 406 -16.60 7.25 7.37
CA GLN A 406 -17.21 6.45 8.44
C GLN A 406 -17.80 7.35 9.54
N GLY A 407 -17.11 8.44 9.86
CA GLY A 407 -17.61 9.49 10.75
C GLY A 407 -18.91 10.10 10.23
N LEU A 408 -19.00 10.36 8.93
CA LEU A 408 -20.20 10.93 8.29
C LEU A 408 -21.40 9.98 8.45
N LEU A 409 -21.22 8.70 8.10
CA LEU A 409 -22.27 7.69 8.24
C LEU A 409 -22.75 7.54 9.69
N ARG A 410 -21.83 7.60 10.66
CA ARG A 410 -22.18 7.57 12.08
C ARG A 410 -22.95 8.82 12.50
N ALA A 411 -22.54 10.00 12.02
CA ALA A 411 -23.23 11.26 12.32
C ALA A 411 -24.65 11.26 11.74
N ASP A 412 -24.84 10.80 10.50
CA ASP A 412 -26.18 10.68 9.90
C ASP A 412 -27.07 9.72 10.70
N GLY A 413 -26.58 8.52 11.05
CA GLY A 413 -27.35 7.59 11.88
C GLY A 413 -27.67 8.14 13.28
N GLN A 414 -26.76 8.91 13.89
CA GLN A 414 -27.02 9.58 15.16
C GLN A 414 -28.07 10.68 15.03
N ILE A 415 -28.03 11.49 13.97
CA ILE A 415 -29.01 12.54 13.69
C ILE A 415 -30.41 11.92 13.49
N GLU A 416 -30.51 10.83 12.72
CA GLU A 416 -31.78 10.11 12.53
C GLU A 416 -32.35 9.60 13.87
N ALA A 417 -31.50 8.98 14.70
CA ALA A 417 -31.90 8.47 16.02
C ALA A 417 -32.34 9.61 16.97
N LEU A 418 -31.59 10.71 17.01
CA LEU A 418 -31.93 11.88 17.83
C LEU A 418 -33.23 12.53 17.35
N TYR A 419 -33.43 12.65 16.03
CA TYR A 419 -34.67 13.16 15.46
C TYR A 419 -35.87 12.30 15.84
N ALA A 420 -35.75 10.97 15.77
CA ALA A 420 -36.80 10.06 16.20
C ALA A 420 -37.15 10.22 17.70
N GLN A 421 -36.16 10.45 18.56
CA GLN A 421 -36.38 10.72 19.98
C GLN A 421 -37.08 12.07 20.23
N VAL A 422 -36.73 13.12 19.45
CA VAL A 422 -37.43 14.42 19.50
C VAL A 422 -38.89 14.26 19.09
N ARG A 423 -39.18 13.45 18.07
CA ARG A 423 -40.54 13.13 17.64
C ARG A 423 -41.35 12.41 18.71
N LEU A 424 -40.74 11.45 19.42
CA LEU A 424 -41.38 10.77 20.56
C LEU A 424 -41.75 11.72 21.71
N LYS A 425 -41.07 12.85 21.86
CA LYS A 425 -41.41 13.90 22.82
C LYS A 425 -42.54 14.84 22.35
N GLY A 426 -43.15 14.58 21.20
CA GLY A 426 -44.34 15.28 20.71
C GLY A 426 -44.04 16.49 19.82
N VAL A 427 -42.79 16.70 19.39
CA VAL A 427 -42.45 17.78 18.44
C VAL A 427 -42.70 17.29 17.02
N ALA A 428 -43.91 17.51 16.49
CA ALA A 428 -44.31 17.12 15.13
C ALA A 428 -44.48 18.32 14.16
N LYS A 429 -44.17 19.54 14.62
CA LYS A 429 -44.44 20.81 13.91
C LYS A 429 -43.83 20.89 12.49
N PHE A 430 -42.78 20.12 12.22
CA PHE A 430 -42.03 20.15 10.94
C PHE A 430 -42.07 18.83 10.16
N ASP A 431 -42.92 17.87 10.54
CA ASP A 431 -43.01 16.55 9.87
C ASP A 431 -43.59 16.63 8.44
N SER A 432 -44.22 17.76 8.07
CA SER A 432 -44.78 17.99 6.73
C SER A 432 -43.76 18.41 5.68
N GLU A 433 -42.51 18.69 6.07
CA GLU A 433 -41.45 19.06 5.12
C GLU A 433 -40.79 17.80 4.54
N ASP A 434 -40.75 17.69 3.21
CA ASP A 434 -40.18 16.53 2.51
C ASP A 434 -38.64 16.51 2.57
N ASP A 435 -38.01 17.68 2.61
CA ASP A 435 -36.55 17.81 2.71
C ASP A 435 -36.08 17.66 4.17
N VAL A 436 -35.38 16.56 4.43
CA VAL A 436 -34.83 16.20 5.74
C VAL A 436 -33.86 17.29 6.25
N GLU A 437 -33.08 17.92 5.38
CA GLU A 437 -32.07 18.90 5.77
C GLU A 437 -32.72 20.21 6.22
N ARG A 438 -33.67 20.70 5.42
CA ARG A 438 -34.48 21.86 5.76
C ARG A 438 -35.30 21.64 7.02
N ARG A 439 -35.87 20.44 7.20
CA ARG A 439 -36.60 20.05 8.41
C ARG A 439 -35.74 20.15 9.67
N LEU A 440 -34.51 19.63 9.63
CA LEU A 440 -33.58 19.71 10.75
C LEU A 440 -33.19 21.17 11.05
N GLN A 441 -32.93 21.98 10.03
CA GLN A 441 -32.62 23.41 10.20
C GLN A 441 -33.78 24.18 10.83
N LEU A 442 -35.01 23.95 10.38
CA LEU A 442 -36.21 24.59 10.95
C LEU A 442 -36.40 24.23 12.43
N LEU A 443 -36.19 22.97 12.80
CA LEU A 443 -36.26 22.52 14.19
C LEU A 443 -35.18 23.18 15.06
N ILE A 444 -33.93 23.21 14.60
CA ILE A 444 -32.81 23.84 15.32
C ILE A 444 -33.05 25.34 15.47
N ASN A 445 -33.49 26.02 14.40
CA ASN A 445 -33.77 27.45 14.40
C ASN A 445 -34.94 27.79 15.33
N ALA A 446 -36.01 26.98 15.33
CA ALA A 446 -37.13 27.16 16.25
C ALA A 446 -36.68 27.08 17.72
N TYR A 447 -35.80 26.12 18.05
CA TYR A 447 -35.25 26.02 19.41
C TYR A 447 -34.28 27.17 19.76
N ALA A 448 -33.49 27.64 18.79
CA ALA A 448 -32.60 28.79 18.97
C ALA A 448 -33.39 30.07 19.28
N HIS A 449 -34.54 30.27 18.63
CA HIS A 449 -35.43 31.43 18.81
C HIS A 449 -36.57 31.20 19.82
N ARG A 450 -36.45 30.19 20.70
CA ARG A 450 -37.50 29.86 21.68
C ARG A 450 -37.89 31.03 22.58
N THR A 451 -36.95 31.92 22.89
CA THR A 451 -37.20 33.10 23.73
C THR A 451 -38.11 34.12 23.04
N ASP A 452 -37.96 34.26 21.72
CA ASP A 452 -38.77 35.18 20.91
C ASP A 452 -40.18 34.58 20.71
N GLU A 453 -40.27 33.26 20.50
CA GLU A 453 -41.56 32.54 20.42
C GLU A 453 -42.31 32.60 21.76
N ALA A 454 -41.62 32.50 22.90
CA ALA A 454 -42.22 32.66 24.23
C ALA A 454 -42.83 34.07 24.41
N LEU A 455 -42.12 35.10 23.94
CA LEU A 455 -42.55 36.49 24.06
C LEU A 455 -43.74 36.80 23.15
N THR A 456 -43.75 36.29 21.92
CA THR A 456 -44.90 36.43 21.00
C THR A 456 -46.12 35.68 21.51
N LEU A 457 -45.95 34.46 22.03
CA LEU A 457 -47.03 33.68 22.62
C LEU A 457 -47.58 34.35 23.90
N GLY A 458 -46.72 34.97 24.71
CA GLY A 458 -47.13 35.80 25.84
C GLY A 458 -47.95 37.03 25.42
N LYS A 459 -47.56 37.73 24.34
CA LYS A 459 -48.33 38.84 23.77
C LYS A 459 -49.68 38.38 23.22
N ALA A 460 -49.73 37.25 22.51
CA ALA A 460 -50.96 36.68 21.97
C ALA A 460 -51.93 36.27 23.09
N ARG A 461 -51.44 35.67 24.19
CA ARG A 461 -52.27 35.41 25.37
C ARG A 461 -52.87 36.68 25.96
N ARG A 462 -52.06 37.74 26.11
CA ARG A 462 -52.56 39.02 26.61
C ARG A 462 -53.65 39.59 25.70
N ALA A 463 -53.41 39.63 24.39
CA ALA A 463 -54.40 40.09 23.42
C ALA A 463 -55.72 39.29 23.51
N ALA A 464 -55.64 37.95 23.59
CA ALA A 464 -56.82 37.10 23.72
C ALA A 464 -57.59 37.36 25.04
N VAL A 465 -56.88 37.55 26.16
CA VAL A 465 -57.51 37.90 27.45
C VAL A 465 -58.19 39.26 27.38
N THR A 466 -57.54 40.25 26.78
CA THR A 466 -58.12 41.59 26.55
C THR A 466 -59.36 41.53 25.65
N ASP A 467 -59.33 40.73 24.58
CA ASP A 467 -60.48 40.55 23.68
C ASP A 467 -61.67 39.86 24.37
N ILE A 468 -61.40 38.83 25.20
CA ILE A 468 -62.43 38.18 26.03
C ILE A 468 -63.02 39.19 27.01
N ALA A 469 -62.18 39.94 27.73
CA ALA A 469 -62.63 40.94 28.69
C ALA A 469 -63.45 42.06 28.03
N ARG A 470 -63.05 42.51 26.84
CA ARG A 470 -63.81 43.46 26.02
C ARG A 470 -65.18 42.89 25.64
N THR A 471 -65.25 41.63 25.22
CA THR A 471 -66.52 40.97 24.87
C THR A 471 -67.43 40.87 26.08
N LEU A 472 -66.90 40.48 27.24
CA LEU A 472 -67.63 40.44 28.51
C LEU A 472 -68.11 41.82 28.96
N ARG A 473 -67.27 42.86 28.78
CA ARG A 473 -67.62 44.27 29.06
C ARG A 473 -68.76 44.76 28.18
N ASN A 474 -68.79 44.38 26.89
CA ASN A 474 -69.90 44.67 26.00
C ASN A 474 -71.19 43.99 26.47
N ILE A 475 -71.15 42.69 26.76
CA ILE A 475 -72.32 41.95 27.26
C ILE A 475 -72.84 42.58 28.58
N ARG A 476 -71.93 42.99 29.47
CA ARG A 476 -72.28 43.70 30.71
C ARG A 476 -72.96 45.04 30.45
N SER A 477 -72.41 45.84 29.53
CA SER A 477 -73.01 47.12 29.12
C SER A 477 -74.36 46.94 28.42
N ASP A 478 -74.54 45.87 27.65
CA ASP A 478 -75.79 45.53 26.99
C ASP A 478 -76.88 45.17 28.02
N TYR A 479 -76.49 44.49 29.11
CA TYR A 479 -77.38 44.23 30.25
C TYR A 479 -77.83 45.53 30.93
N ASP A 480 -76.91 46.43 31.24
CA ASP A 480 -77.24 47.72 31.86
C ASP A 480 -78.12 48.58 30.93
N SER A 481 -77.87 48.52 29.61
CA SER A 481 -78.68 49.19 28.60
C SER A 481 -80.10 48.62 28.54
N LEU A 482 -80.26 47.29 28.58
CA LEU A 482 -81.56 46.62 28.63
C LEU A 482 -82.32 46.98 29.90
N GLU A 483 -81.65 47.02 31.05
CA GLU A 483 -82.24 47.45 32.32
C GLU A 483 -82.77 48.89 32.22
N HIS A 484 -81.99 49.80 31.63
CA HIS A 484 -82.43 51.18 31.39
C HIS A 484 -83.62 51.26 30.43
N GLN A 485 -83.62 50.50 29.33
CA GLN A 485 -84.74 50.45 28.39
C GLN A 485 -86.02 49.94 29.04
N LEU A 486 -85.93 48.90 29.89
CA LEU A 486 -87.07 48.41 30.65
C LEU A 486 -87.56 49.43 31.70
N ALA A 487 -86.67 50.21 32.31
CA ALA A 487 -87.06 51.30 33.19
C ALA A 487 -87.85 52.41 32.45
N LEU A 488 -87.43 52.78 31.23
CA LEU A 488 -88.18 53.71 30.37
C LEU A 488 -89.53 53.13 29.96
N PHE A 489 -89.56 51.86 29.56
CA PHE A 489 -90.78 51.13 29.23
C PHE A 489 -91.78 51.11 30.40
N ASN A 490 -91.31 50.77 31.60
CA ASN A 490 -92.12 50.78 32.81
C ASN A 490 -92.67 52.18 33.12
N ARG A 491 -91.91 53.24 32.85
CA ARG A 491 -92.39 54.61 32.99
C ARG A 491 -93.53 54.92 32.03
N GLU A 492 -93.44 54.49 30.76
CA GLU A 492 -94.51 54.70 29.77
C GLU A 492 -95.78 53.93 30.12
N ILE A 493 -95.68 52.66 30.52
CA ILE A 493 -96.86 51.89 30.96
C ILE A 493 -97.55 52.56 32.15
N ASN A 494 -96.80 52.99 33.16
CA ASN A 494 -97.39 53.55 34.38
C ASN A 494 -97.96 54.98 34.19
N LYS A 495 -97.76 55.64 33.03
CA LYS A 495 -98.43 56.93 32.74
C LYS A 495 -99.94 56.80 32.58
N ARG A 496 -100.45 55.63 32.21
CA ARG A 496 -101.88 55.40 31.97
C ARG A 496 -102.36 54.28 32.88
N GLN A 497 -103.30 54.61 33.77
CA GLN A 497 -103.82 53.64 34.72
C GLN A 497 -104.73 52.63 34.03
N VAL A 498 -104.37 51.36 34.17
CA VAL A 498 -105.25 50.22 33.91
C VAL A 498 -105.90 49.88 35.26
N SER A 499 -107.24 49.91 35.34
CA SER A 499 -107.94 49.89 36.63
C SER A 499 -107.73 48.59 37.42
N ASN A 500 -107.90 48.68 38.76
CA ASN A 500 -107.63 47.71 39.84
C ASN A 500 -106.16 47.35 40.15
N LEU A 501 -105.17 47.87 39.42
CA LEU A 501 -103.76 47.78 39.80
C LEU A 501 -103.15 49.17 39.98
N GLN A 502 -102.34 49.32 41.04
CA GLN A 502 -101.66 50.58 41.36
C GLN A 502 -100.41 50.77 40.51
N SER A 503 -99.68 49.70 40.23
CA SER A 503 -98.54 49.73 39.31
C SER A 503 -98.24 48.34 38.76
N PHE A 504 -97.78 48.31 37.50
CA PHE A 504 -97.23 47.14 36.82
C PHE A 504 -95.82 47.48 36.36
N ARG A 505 -94.86 46.59 36.62
CA ARG A 505 -93.47 46.73 36.14
C ARG A 505 -92.96 45.40 35.63
N ILE A 506 -92.21 45.45 34.53
CA ILE A 506 -91.36 44.36 34.06
C ILE A 506 -89.96 44.60 34.63
N VAL A 507 -89.42 43.65 35.37
CA VAL A 507 -88.09 43.74 35.98
C VAL A 507 -87.20 42.64 35.44
N LEU A 508 -85.91 42.95 35.28
CA LEU A 508 -84.88 41.95 35.06
C LEU A 508 -84.52 41.36 36.42
N ALA A 509 -84.71 40.07 36.62
CA ALA A 509 -84.12 39.35 37.73
C ALA A 509 -82.67 38.98 37.35
N PRO A 510 -81.64 39.66 37.91
CA PRO A 510 -80.25 39.37 37.56
C PRO A 510 -79.81 38.00 38.04
N ASN A 511 -79.08 37.27 37.19
CA ASN A 511 -78.24 36.17 37.65
C ASN A 511 -77.00 36.75 38.34
N LYS A 512 -77.10 36.93 39.66
CA LYS A 512 -76.07 37.57 40.48
C LYS A 512 -74.72 36.86 40.43
N GLU A 513 -74.71 35.53 40.27
CA GLU A 513 -73.47 34.75 40.20
C GLU A 513 -72.73 34.99 38.88
N ALA A 514 -73.45 34.90 37.75
CA ALA A 514 -72.87 35.15 36.44
C ALA A 514 -72.31 36.58 36.32
N LEU A 515 -73.08 37.60 36.77
CA LEU A 515 -72.62 38.99 36.75
C LEU A 515 -71.40 39.21 37.64
N LYS A 516 -71.36 38.60 38.84
CA LYS A 516 -70.20 38.69 39.74
C LYS A 516 -68.93 38.11 39.11
N HIS A 517 -69.02 36.96 38.45
CA HIS A 517 -67.87 36.34 37.78
C HIS A 517 -67.43 37.13 36.53
N ILE A 518 -68.38 37.70 35.78
CA ILE A 518 -68.09 38.62 34.67
C ILE A 518 -67.35 39.87 35.17
N ASP A 519 -67.86 40.52 36.22
CA ASP A 519 -67.26 41.71 36.81
C ASP A 519 -65.84 41.43 37.35
N GLN A 520 -65.61 40.24 37.93
CA GLN A 520 -64.29 39.80 38.40
C GLN A 520 -63.28 39.65 37.25
N ILE A 521 -63.69 39.12 36.10
CA ILE A 521 -62.82 39.00 34.92
C ILE A 521 -62.57 40.36 34.28
N ILE A 522 -63.57 41.23 34.19
CA ILE A 522 -63.41 42.60 33.68
C ILE A 522 -62.44 43.39 34.59
N HIS A 523 -62.57 43.27 35.90
CA HIS A 523 -61.71 43.94 36.87
C HIS A 523 -60.26 43.45 36.80
N SER A 524 -60.05 42.13 36.78
CA SER A 524 -58.70 41.56 36.63
C SER A 524 -58.08 41.94 35.29
N ALA A 525 -58.83 41.89 34.18
CA ALA A 525 -58.35 42.33 32.86
C ALA A 525 -58.01 43.83 32.79
N GLY A 526 -58.77 44.69 33.47
CA GLY A 526 -58.46 46.13 33.55
C GLY A 526 -57.11 46.42 34.24
N GLN A 527 -56.74 45.63 35.25
CA GLN A 527 -55.42 45.71 35.88
C GLN A 527 -54.27 45.30 34.92
N TYR A 528 -54.55 44.46 33.91
CA TYR A 528 -53.59 44.12 32.86
C TYR A 528 -53.44 45.23 31.80
N GLU A 529 -54.45 46.11 31.61
CA GLU A 529 -54.41 47.22 30.64
C GLU A 529 -53.63 48.45 31.17
N GLU A 530 -53.62 48.70 32.48
CA GLU A 530 -53.03 49.91 33.10
C GLU A 530 -51.50 49.90 33.30
N GLY A 531 -50.79 48.88 32.82
CA GLY A 531 -49.36 49.00 32.56
C GLY A 531 -48.43 48.89 33.76
N GLU A 532 -48.72 48.01 34.73
CA GLU A 532 -47.63 47.45 35.53
C GLU A 532 -47.06 46.23 34.81
N THR A 533 -45.74 46.23 34.65
CA THR A 533 -44.94 45.10 34.20
C THR A 533 -44.99 43.97 35.23
N LEU A 534 -46.15 43.37 35.45
CA LEU A 534 -46.24 42.13 36.21
C LEU A 534 -45.78 41.00 35.30
N SER A 535 -44.62 40.45 35.65
CA SER A 535 -44.24 39.12 35.23
C SER A 535 -45.41 38.18 35.52
N VAL A 536 -45.69 37.25 34.62
CA VAL A 536 -46.70 36.18 34.76
C VAL A 536 -46.42 35.26 35.98
N PHE A 537 -45.44 35.59 36.83
CA PHE A 537 -45.05 34.92 38.06
C PHE A 537 -44.67 35.87 39.22
N ASP A 538 -45.07 37.15 39.21
CA ASP A 538 -44.91 37.97 40.41
C ASP A 538 -45.96 37.58 41.45
N LEU A 539 -45.52 36.73 42.39
CA LEU A 539 -46.16 36.17 43.59
C LEU A 539 -46.67 37.23 44.61
N SER A 540 -47.08 38.40 44.14
CA SER A 540 -47.72 39.45 44.95
C SER A 540 -49.15 39.76 44.52
N GLN A 541 -49.75 38.95 43.63
CA GLN A 541 -51.20 38.78 43.68
C GLN A 541 -51.49 37.81 44.82
N SER A 542 -52.24 38.26 45.83
CA SER A 542 -52.71 37.38 46.91
C SER A 542 -53.29 36.12 46.27
N ALA A 543 -52.83 34.92 46.65
CA ALA A 543 -53.31 33.64 46.10
C ALA A 543 -54.84 33.51 46.09
N GLU A 544 -55.51 34.29 46.93
CA GLU A 544 -56.96 34.46 46.98
C GLU A 544 -57.57 35.10 45.72
N GLN A 545 -56.89 36.05 45.08
CA GLN A 545 -57.34 36.72 43.85
C GLN A 545 -57.17 35.82 42.62
N ASP A 546 -56.06 35.06 42.56
CA ASP A 546 -55.85 34.05 41.53
C ASP A 546 -56.88 32.93 41.63
N ASN A 547 -57.18 32.46 42.85
CA ASN A 547 -58.25 31.48 43.07
C ASN A 547 -59.62 32.01 42.64
N LYS A 548 -59.96 33.28 42.95
CA LYS A 548 -61.22 33.92 42.53
C LYS A 548 -61.30 34.07 41.00
N ASN A 549 -60.18 34.35 40.34
CA ASN A 549 -60.11 34.45 38.89
C ASN A 549 -60.27 33.09 38.22
N GLU A 550 -59.64 32.04 38.74
CA GLU A 550 -59.81 30.67 38.24
C GLU A 550 -61.24 30.15 38.48
N GLU A 551 -61.82 30.40 39.65
CA GLU A 551 -63.22 30.06 39.94
C GLU A 551 -64.18 30.77 38.98
N ALA A 552 -63.93 32.06 38.66
CA ALA A 552 -64.71 32.80 37.68
C ALA A 552 -64.58 32.25 36.25
N LYS A 553 -63.36 31.87 35.82
CA LYS A 553 -63.14 31.24 34.52
C LYS A 553 -63.83 29.88 34.43
N GLU A 554 -63.72 29.06 35.47
CA GLU A 554 -64.32 27.73 35.50
C GLU A 554 -65.85 27.82 35.49
N TYR A 555 -66.42 28.74 36.26
CA TYR A 555 -67.86 29.00 36.26
C TYR A 555 -68.37 29.40 34.87
N LEU A 556 -67.71 30.39 34.23
CA LEU A 556 -68.12 30.82 32.88
C LEU A 556 -67.88 29.72 31.83
N ALA A 557 -66.81 28.93 31.94
CA ALA A 557 -66.57 27.81 31.05
C ALA A 557 -67.68 26.73 31.18
N ARG A 558 -68.12 26.43 32.41
CA ARG A 558 -69.27 25.52 32.63
C ARG A 558 -70.56 26.10 32.06
N LEU A 559 -70.80 27.40 32.23
CA LEU A 559 -71.99 28.09 31.72
C LEU A 559 -72.00 28.10 30.19
N VAL A 560 -70.87 28.40 29.54
CA VAL A 560 -70.69 28.33 28.09
C VAL A 560 -70.89 26.91 27.58
N ALA A 561 -70.35 25.91 28.27
CA ALA A 561 -70.54 24.50 27.90
C ALA A 561 -72.01 24.05 28.01
N ALA A 562 -72.74 24.56 29.00
CA ALA A 562 -74.17 24.30 29.15
C ALA A 562 -75.01 24.96 28.04
N ASN A 563 -74.57 26.11 27.52
CA ASN A 563 -75.32 26.94 26.57
C ASN A 563 -74.80 26.84 25.12
N HIS A 564 -74.59 25.62 24.62
CA HIS A 564 -74.15 25.35 23.24
C HIS A 564 -72.89 26.12 22.81
N ASN A 565 -71.96 26.32 23.75
CA ASN A 565 -70.70 27.02 23.52
C ASN A 565 -70.84 28.53 23.21
N GLN A 566 -71.95 29.14 23.64
CA GLN A 566 -72.21 30.57 23.49
C GLN A 566 -72.69 31.17 24.82
N LEU A 567 -72.15 32.33 25.18
CA LEU A 567 -72.66 33.16 26.27
C LEU A 567 -73.44 34.32 25.67
N GLY A 568 -74.75 34.33 25.87
CA GLY A 568 -75.63 35.39 25.38
C GLY A 568 -76.16 36.28 26.51
N LEU A 569 -76.66 37.46 26.15
CA LEU A 569 -77.29 38.39 27.11
C LEU A 569 -78.45 37.73 27.89
N LYS A 570 -79.21 36.86 27.22
CA LYS A 570 -80.34 36.10 27.81
C LYS A 570 -79.95 35.20 29.00
N ASP A 571 -78.67 34.81 29.10
CA ASP A 571 -78.21 33.91 30.15
C ASP A 571 -77.90 34.66 31.47
N LEU A 572 -77.91 35.99 31.42
CA LEU A 572 -77.59 36.86 32.55
C LEU A 572 -78.81 37.29 33.36
N PHE A 573 -80.02 37.01 32.88
CA PHE A 573 -81.25 37.47 33.52
C PHE A 573 -82.45 36.59 33.23
N GLU A 574 -83.46 36.70 34.09
CA GLU A 574 -84.81 36.23 33.83
C GLU A 574 -85.78 37.42 33.84
N LEU A 575 -86.83 37.38 33.02
CA LEU A 575 -87.88 38.39 33.07
C LEU A 575 -88.86 38.05 34.19
N ALA A 576 -89.18 39.03 35.02
CA ALA A 576 -90.19 38.89 36.06
C ALA A 576 -91.15 40.11 36.06
N PHE A 577 -92.36 39.90 36.56
CA PHE A 577 -93.43 40.88 36.58
C PHE A 577 -93.72 41.29 38.02
N GLU A 578 -93.51 42.56 38.35
CA GLU A 578 -93.86 43.14 39.65
C GLU A 578 -95.24 43.80 39.56
N ILE A 579 -96.19 43.29 40.35
CA ILE A 579 -97.59 43.73 40.35
C ILE A 579 -97.94 44.28 41.73
N THR A 580 -98.49 45.50 41.76
CA THR A 580 -98.98 46.14 43.00
C THR A 580 -100.49 46.35 42.92
N LYS A 581 -101.24 45.67 43.81
CA LYS A 581 -102.70 45.87 43.95
C LYS A 581 -102.99 47.13 44.76
N VAL A 582 -104.17 47.72 44.60
CA VAL A 582 -104.61 48.92 45.35
C VAL A 582 -104.52 48.63 46.86
N ASN A 583 -103.70 49.40 47.60
CA ASN A 583 -103.39 49.21 49.02
C ASN A 583 -102.63 47.91 49.39
N GLY A 584 -101.99 47.23 48.43
CA GLY A 584 -101.17 46.03 48.64
C GLY A 584 -99.67 46.27 48.57
N GLN A 585 -98.87 45.30 49.04
CA GLN A 585 -97.42 45.29 48.80
C GLN A 585 -97.11 44.78 47.38
N PRO A 586 -96.01 45.23 46.76
CA PRO A 586 -95.56 44.72 45.46
C PRO A 586 -95.17 43.24 45.56
N VAL A 587 -95.69 42.42 44.65
CA VAL A 587 -95.35 40.99 44.54
C VAL A 587 -94.73 40.72 43.18
N ILE A 588 -93.63 39.98 43.15
CA ILE A 588 -92.93 39.57 41.92
C ILE A 588 -93.43 38.19 41.51
N HIS A 589 -93.88 38.08 40.26
CA HIS A 589 -94.31 36.85 39.64
C HIS A 589 -93.43 36.54 38.42
N THR A 590 -93.03 35.29 38.26
CA THR A 590 -92.30 34.82 37.06
C THR A 590 -93.22 34.68 35.84
N ASP A 591 -94.52 34.55 36.08
CA ASP A 591 -95.55 34.47 35.05
C ASP A 591 -96.71 35.42 35.37
N ILE A 592 -97.23 36.06 34.34
CA ILE A 592 -98.33 37.03 34.40
C ILE A 592 -99.67 36.36 34.73
N ASP A 593 -99.83 35.07 34.43
CA ASP A 593 -101.10 34.34 34.53
C ASP A 593 -101.58 34.08 35.97
N GLY A 594 -100.68 34.08 36.96
CA GLY A 594 -101.01 33.75 38.36
C GLY A 594 -101.32 34.94 39.28
N ALA A 595 -101.23 36.18 38.79
CA ALA A 595 -101.14 37.35 39.67
C ALA A 595 -102.45 38.15 39.86
N ALA A 596 -103.35 38.10 38.87
CA ALA A 596 -104.57 38.90 38.81
C ALA A 596 -105.82 38.08 38.38
N SER A 597 -106.99 38.71 38.30
CA SER A 597 -108.19 38.06 37.73
C SER A 597 -108.04 37.85 36.22
N ASN A 598 -108.75 36.88 35.64
CA ASN A 598 -108.64 36.52 34.22
C ASN A 598 -108.74 37.76 33.29
N GLY A 599 -109.76 38.60 33.49
CA GLY A 599 -109.94 39.84 32.71
C GLY A 599 -108.86 40.89 32.93
N THR A 600 -108.26 40.96 34.12
CA THR A 600 -107.13 41.88 34.40
C THR A 600 -105.85 41.37 33.73
N THR A 601 -105.58 40.07 33.80
CA THR A 601 -104.46 39.42 33.11
C THR A 601 -104.55 39.61 31.59
N MET A 602 -105.72 39.41 30.99
CA MET A 602 -105.94 39.68 29.55
C MET A 602 -105.66 41.14 29.18
N THR A 603 -106.14 42.08 30.00
CA THR A 603 -105.93 43.51 29.76
C THR A 603 -104.45 43.89 29.86
N ILE A 604 -103.73 43.38 30.86
CA ILE A 604 -102.28 43.63 31.01
C ILE A 604 -101.50 42.98 29.87
N LYS A 605 -101.80 41.73 29.49
CA LYS A 605 -101.15 41.06 28.35
C LYS A 605 -101.32 41.87 27.06
N ALA A 606 -102.54 42.33 26.79
CA ALA A 606 -102.86 43.13 25.62
C ALA A 606 -102.09 44.47 25.61
N LEU A 607 -102.15 45.23 26.71
CA LEU A 607 -101.44 46.52 26.81
C LEU A 607 -99.93 46.35 26.80
N THR A 608 -99.40 45.37 27.53
CA THR A 608 -97.96 45.08 27.55
C THR A 608 -97.46 44.76 26.15
N ASN A 609 -98.17 43.92 25.40
CA ASN A 609 -97.81 43.61 24.02
C ASN A 609 -97.91 44.85 23.10
N MET A 610 -98.95 45.68 23.23
CA MET A 610 -99.08 46.91 22.44
C MET A 610 -97.92 47.88 22.72
N TYR A 611 -97.60 48.10 23.99
CA TYR A 611 -96.48 48.97 24.36
C TYR A 611 -95.14 48.38 23.95
N LEU A 612 -94.93 47.06 24.05
CA LEU A 612 -93.71 46.41 23.58
C LEU A 612 -93.56 46.55 22.07
N LEU A 613 -94.63 46.32 21.30
CA LEU A 613 -94.64 46.52 19.86
C LEU A 613 -94.34 47.98 19.51
N LEU A 614 -94.94 48.95 20.19
CA LEU A 614 -94.63 50.37 19.98
C LEU A 614 -93.20 50.74 20.35
N HIS A 615 -92.65 50.14 21.42
CA HIS A 615 -91.26 50.36 21.84
C HIS A 615 -90.25 49.74 20.88
N LEU A 616 -90.61 48.63 20.23
CA LEU A 616 -89.82 47.96 19.19
C LEU A 616 -89.98 48.61 17.81
N MET A 617 -91.06 49.35 17.56
CA MET A 617 -91.31 50.05 16.30
C MET A 617 -90.58 51.39 16.23
N ASP A 618 -90.07 51.74 15.05
CA ASP A 618 -89.53 53.07 14.80
C ASP A 618 -90.60 54.15 15.04
N ARG A 619 -90.22 55.22 15.75
CA ARG A 619 -91.11 56.34 16.12
C ARG A 619 -91.83 56.95 14.91
N ASP A 620 -91.21 56.94 13.74
CA ASP A 620 -91.78 57.47 12.50
C ASP A 620 -92.85 56.56 11.88
N GLN A 621 -92.82 55.25 12.19
CA GLN A 621 -93.81 54.27 11.72
C GLN A 621 -94.98 54.09 12.70
N ALA A 622 -94.71 54.18 13.99
CA ALA A 622 -95.69 53.97 15.06
C ALA A 622 -96.97 54.84 14.95
N GLY A 623 -96.88 56.03 14.33
CA GLY A 623 -98.03 56.92 14.11
C GLY A 623 -98.69 56.83 12.73
N ARG A 624 -98.13 56.10 11.77
CA ARG A 624 -98.62 56.05 10.37
C ARG A 624 -99.50 54.86 10.07
N VAL A 625 -99.36 53.77 10.81
CA VAL A 625 -100.08 52.52 10.56
C VAL A 625 -101.01 52.26 11.74
N ARG A 626 -102.24 51.86 11.42
CA ARG A 626 -103.19 51.36 12.42
C ARG A 626 -103.13 49.85 12.48
N LEU A 627 -102.74 49.29 13.62
CA LEU A 627 -102.53 47.84 13.76
C LEU A 627 -103.78 47.17 14.34
N PRO A 628 -104.47 46.29 13.60
CA PRO A 628 -105.56 45.52 14.18
C PRO A 628 -105.02 44.53 15.21
N TYR A 629 -105.70 44.41 16.35
CA TYR A 629 -105.47 43.32 17.29
C TYR A 629 -106.78 42.62 17.63
N TYR A 630 -106.71 41.31 17.75
CA TYR A 630 -107.85 40.48 18.09
C TYR A 630 -107.85 40.21 19.59
N LEU A 631 -109.00 40.41 20.23
CA LEU A 631 -109.22 40.10 21.64
C LEU A 631 -110.35 39.08 21.72
N ASP A 632 -109.97 37.83 21.98
CA ASP A 632 -110.93 36.75 22.21
C ASP A 632 -111.53 36.82 23.62
N GLU A 633 -112.68 36.21 23.80
CA GLU A 633 -113.41 36.15 25.08
C GLU A 633 -113.59 37.53 25.74
N ALA A 634 -113.86 38.57 24.93
CA ALA A 634 -113.90 39.95 25.43
C ALA A 634 -114.95 40.18 26.55
N ALA A 635 -115.93 39.28 26.71
CA ALA A 635 -116.88 39.26 27.81
C ALA A 635 -116.27 38.96 29.20
N ASP A 636 -115.06 38.40 29.25
CA ASP A 636 -114.38 38.07 30.51
C ASP A 636 -113.71 39.30 31.15
N ILE A 637 -113.66 40.42 30.44
CA ILE A 637 -113.18 41.70 30.92
C ILE A 637 -114.38 42.54 31.37
N ASP A 638 -114.28 43.17 32.54
CA ASP A 638 -115.32 44.07 33.03
C ASP A 638 -115.46 45.31 32.12
N GLU A 639 -116.68 45.84 32.02
CA GLU A 639 -117.02 46.92 31.08
C GLU A 639 -116.12 48.17 31.23
N LYS A 640 -115.68 48.49 32.45
CA LYS A 640 -114.79 49.63 32.72
C LYS A 640 -113.39 49.38 32.18
N ASN A 641 -112.80 48.23 32.49
CA ASN A 641 -111.47 47.86 31.99
C ASN A 641 -111.47 47.64 30.48
N GLN A 642 -112.53 47.08 29.92
CA GLN A 642 -112.69 46.91 28.48
C GLN A 642 -112.77 48.27 27.77
N ALA A 643 -113.57 49.21 28.27
CA ALA A 643 -113.61 50.57 27.71
C ALA A 643 -112.25 51.28 27.79
N ALA A 644 -111.55 51.17 28.93
CA ALA A 644 -110.22 51.75 29.11
C ALA A 644 -109.18 51.12 28.16
N LEU A 645 -109.24 49.80 27.96
CA LEU A 645 -108.38 49.07 27.02
C LEU A 645 -108.60 49.53 25.58
N LEU A 646 -109.86 49.63 25.15
CA LEU A 646 -110.23 50.06 23.80
C LEU A 646 -109.83 51.51 23.52
N GLU A 647 -110.08 52.41 24.48
CA GLU A 647 -109.67 53.80 24.36
C GLU A 647 -108.15 53.91 24.29
N THR A 648 -107.44 53.19 25.17
CA THR A 648 -105.98 53.19 25.18
C THR A 648 -105.41 52.60 23.90
N SER A 649 -105.95 51.48 23.41
CA SER A 649 -105.47 50.82 22.19
C SER A 649 -105.66 51.73 20.97
N LEU A 650 -106.82 52.37 20.83
CA LEU A 650 -107.08 53.35 19.76
C LEU A 650 -106.12 54.55 19.81
N GLN A 651 -105.85 55.09 21.00
CA GLN A 651 -104.89 56.19 21.16
C GLN A 651 -103.46 55.78 20.82
N LEU A 652 -103.11 54.51 21.05
CA LEU A 652 -101.83 53.93 20.70
C LEU A 652 -101.74 53.53 19.21
N GLY A 653 -102.78 53.77 18.42
CA GLY A 653 -102.82 53.43 16.99
C GLY A 653 -103.24 51.98 16.71
N PHE A 654 -103.75 51.26 17.70
CA PHE A 654 -104.26 49.90 17.51
C PHE A 654 -105.77 49.91 17.27
N VAL A 655 -106.25 49.02 16.40
CA VAL A 655 -107.68 48.86 16.11
C VAL A 655 -108.17 47.57 16.79
N PRO A 656 -109.00 47.67 17.83
CA PRO A 656 -109.52 46.49 18.52
C PRO A 656 -110.56 45.76 17.68
N ILE A 657 -110.37 44.45 17.51
CA ILE A 657 -111.36 43.52 17.00
C ILE A 657 -111.74 42.59 18.15
N LEU A 658 -112.96 42.75 18.66
CA LEU A 658 -113.46 41.98 19.80
C LEU A 658 -114.21 40.76 19.32
N ALA A 659 -113.92 39.61 19.92
CA ALA A 659 -114.75 38.43 19.81
C ALA A 659 -115.38 38.09 21.15
N SER A 660 -116.69 37.85 21.13
CA SER A 660 -117.45 37.57 22.34
C SER A 660 -118.76 36.86 22.02
N VAL A 661 -119.14 35.93 22.89
CA VAL A 661 -120.45 35.24 22.86
C VAL A 661 -121.58 36.09 23.48
N LYS A 662 -121.25 37.25 24.07
CA LYS A 662 -122.23 38.19 24.65
C LYS A 662 -122.14 39.54 23.95
N PRO A 663 -123.25 40.29 23.80
CA PRO A 663 -123.21 41.67 23.32
C PRO A 663 -122.26 42.52 24.18
N GLN A 664 -121.35 43.26 23.53
CA GLN A 664 -120.38 44.11 24.21
C GLN A 664 -120.87 45.55 24.23
N VAL A 665 -121.01 46.14 25.42
CA VAL A 665 -121.51 47.52 25.62
C VAL A 665 -120.55 48.57 25.03
N SER A 666 -119.28 48.20 24.85
CA SER A 666 -118.20 49.03 24.36
C SER A 666 -118.01 48.97 22.82
N ALA A 667 -118.70 48.05 22.13
CA ALA A 667 -118.58 47.90 20.68
C ALA A 667 -119.43 48.93 19.92
N GLN A 668 -118.89 49.46 18.82
CA GLN A 668 -119.57 50.40 17.93
C GLN A 668 -120.16 49.73 16.69
N VAL A 669 -119.54 48.62 16.28
CA VAL A 669 -119.96 47.79 15.15
C VAL A 669 -119.97 46.35 15.63
N ALA A 670 -121.07 45.64 15.40
CA ALA A 670 -121.16 44.20 15.54
C ALA A 670 -121.25 43.57 14.16
N ILE A 671 -120.48 42.52 13.95
CA ILE A 671 -120.47 41.75 12.71
C ILE A 671 -120.91 40.35 13.06
N ASP A 672 -121.94 39.87 12.37
CA ASP A 672 -122.52 38.56 12.59
C ASP A 672 -121.85 37.53 11.69
N LEU A 673 -121.00 36.68 12.26
CA LEU A 673 -120.23 35.70 11.49
C LEU A 673 -121.10 34.57 10.92
N GLU A 674 -122.28 34.31 11.50
CA GLU A 674 -123.22 33.30 10.98
C GLU A 674 -123.89 33.77 9.68
N GLY A 675 -124.09 35.09 9.52
CA GLY A 675 -124.71 35.69 8.34
C GLY A 675 -123.87 35.58 7.07
N GLY A 676 -122.54 35.53 7.20
CA GLY A 676 -121.57 35.49 6.08
C GLY A 676 -120.92 34.12 5.83
N SER A 677 -121.39 33.05 6.49
CA SER A 677 -120.76 31.73 6.40
C SER A 677 -121.26 30.94 5.18
N GLY A 678 -120.42 30.84 4.14
CA GLY A 678 -120.63 29.98 2.98
C GLY A 678 -119.77 28.70 3.01
N PRO A 679 -120.01 27.73 2.11
CA PRO A 679 -119.22 26.49 2.03
C PRO A 679 -117.73 26.70 1.70
N ASN A 680 -117.33 27.90 1.24
CA ASN A 680 -115.94 28.27 0.92
C ASN A 680 -115.29 29.21 1.95
N GLY A 681 -115.89 29.38 3.13
CA GLY A 681 -115.40 30.26 4.20
C GLY A 681 -116.35 31.40 4.53
N ILE A 682 -115.92 32.23 5.48
CA ILE A 682 -116.68 33.38 5.97
C ILE A 682 -116.31 34.60 5.11
N TYR A 683 -117.27 35.13 4.38
CA TYR A 683 -117.14 36.38 3.61
C TYR A 683 -118.02 37.44 4.27
N ILE A 684 -117.41 38.58 4.59
CA ILE A 684 -118.05 39.67 5.32
C ILE A 684 -117.91 40.93 4.47
N ASP A 685 -119.01 41.60 4.18
CA ASP A 685 -119.01 42.92 3.53
C ASP A 685 -119.59 44.01 4.45
N GLU A 686 -119.61 45.26 3.99
CA GLU A 686 -120.16 46.39 4.77
C GLU A 686 -121.68 46.26 5.03
N ALA A 687 -122.40 45.41 4.28
CA ALA A 687 -123.83 45.17 4.50
C ALA A 687 -124.09 44.26 5.71
N ASP A 688 -123.11 43.43 6.08
CA ASP A 688 -123.17 42.58 7.28
C ASP A 688 -122.94 43.36 8.59
N TRP A 689 -122.57 44.64 8.51
CA TRP A 689 -122.22 45.46 9.65
C TRP A 689 -123.45 46.00 10.36
N LYS A 690 -123.61 45.63 11.64
CA LYS A 690 -124.66 46.13 12.52
C LYS A 690 -124.07 47.24 13.40
N TYR A 691 -124.40 48.50 13.09
CA TYR A 691 -123.95 49.65 13.87
C TYR A 691 -124.71 49.75 15.21
N ILE A 692 -123.98 49.73 16.32
CA ILE A 692 -124.52 49.83 17.67
C ILE A 692 -124.47 51.30 18.11
N ARG A 693 -125.61 51.84 18.56
CA ARG A 693 -125.71 53.19 19.17
C ARG A 693 -126.26 53.09 20.58
N ARG A 694 -125.66 53.81 21.53
CA ARG A 694 -126.18 53.91 22.89
C ARG A 694 -127.54 54.62 22.89
N HIS A 695 -128.52 54.01 23.55
CA HIS A 695 -129.89 54.53 23.62
C HIS A 695 -129.96 55.94 24.25
N ASP A 696 -129.03 56.24 25.15
CA ASP A 696 -128.85 57.53 25.83
C ASP A 696 -128.41 58.64 24.86
N VAL A 697 -127.64 58.30 23.82
CA VAL A 697 -127.20 59.21 22.75
C VAL A 697 -128.31 59.44 21.73
N VAL A 698 -129.11 58.40 21.44
CA VAL A 698 -130.27 58.46 20.53
C VAL A 698 -131.39 59.32 21.11
N LYS A 699 -131.65 59.24 22.43
CA LYS A 699 -132.62 60.13 23.11
C LYS A 699 -132.20 61.60 23.12
N ALA A 700 -130.89 61.88 23.20
CA ALA A 700 -130.38 63.24 23.12
C ALA A 700 -130.51 63.84 21.70
N THR A 701 -130.47 63.02 20.65
CA THR A 701 -130.67 63.49 19.26
C THR A 701 -132.16 63.66 18.90
N MET A 702 -133.04 62.79 19.42
CA MET A 702 -134.49 62.90 19.17
C MET A 702 -135.16 64.05 19.96
N ASN A 703 -134.64 64.43 21.13
CA ASN A 703 -135.17 65.59 21.89
C ASN A 703 -134.77 66.94 21.30
N VAL A 704 -133.79 67.01 20.39
CA VAL A 704 -133.38 68.28 19.74
C VAL A 704 -134.22 68.57 18.49
N GLN A 705 -134.83 67.54 17.87
CA GLN A 705 -135.71 67.70 16.71
C GLN A 705 -137.18 67.96 17.04
N ALA A 706 -137.57 67.93 18.33
CA ALA A 706 -138.95 68.13 18.78
C ALA A 706 -139.22 69.51 19.42
N ASP A 707 -138.22 70.40 19.45
CA ASP A 707 -138.26 71.72 20.12
C ASP A 707 -137.95 72.89 19.16
N GLU A 708 -138.44 72.81 17.91
CA GLU A 708 -138.59 73.98 17.04
C GLU A 708 -140.09 74.35 16.90
N PRO A 709 -140.53 75.54 17.36
CA PRO A 709 -141.86 76.06 17.10
C PRO A 709 -141.90 76.84 15.77
N GLU A 710 -142.79 76.48 14.84
CA GLU A 710 -143.19 77.39 13.76
C GLU A 710 -144.11 78.47 14.35
N LEU A 711 -143.66 79.72 14.23
CA LEU A 711 -144.45 80.93 14.37
C LEU A 711 -145.33 81.10 13.10
N ASP A 712 -146.65 81.07 13.26
CA ASP A 712 -147.59 81.72 12.34
C ASP A 712 -147.84 83.17 12.82
N GLU A 713 -148.22 84.07 11.91
CA GLU A 713 -148.45 85.50 12.21
C GLU A 713 -149.51 85.76 13.32
N VAL A 714 -149.13 86.73 14.19
CA VAL A 714 -149.83 87.51 15.24
C VAL A 714 -149.93 86.92 16.65
#